data_AF-A0A2D9B5K1-F1
#
_entry.id   AF-A0A2D9B5K1-F1
#
_cell.length_a   1.000
_cell.length_b   1.000
_cell.length_c   1.000
_cell.angle_alpha   90.00
_cell.angle_beta   90.00
_cell.angle_gamma   90.00
#
_symmetry.space_group_name_H-M   'P 1'
#
loop_
_entity.id
_entity.type
_entity.pdbx_description
1 polymer ?
#
loop_
_entity_poly.entity_id
_entity_poly.type
_entity_poly.pdbx_seq_one_letter_code
_entity_poly.pdbx_strand_id
1 'polypeptide(L)'
;MKTKLLMFVSVLFLLSTFAPVITNAQVGINTTSPQPGSMLDVSSSDKGMLVPRVNIANLATIAPITGGGTESLIVYNTNTTTGKGFYYWSGSQWIAISSDDWKRSGNSGTTPGTGAGQNYLGTSDAQDFIIATNGTERYRFLSDGRMQAGASGSASNPLFAWTGDSDKGFYSSGSDGFGIATNGTERFNLTNSEIVANNPGNDINFRIATTGDNNALFVDAARDNIGLGTNAPDNSAQLELNDSNRGILINRVALTSTAAATPVTSPANGLLVYNTANASSGSTEVLPGFYYWDSGQWIAMGGTGGRDWSLEGNAGTNSATNFIGTTDNVSLNFRTNDSQRMRIDAAGTVGIGNNPYTDTGLRVSNAAQPYGIVSETSSTGVAVYATDTGTGLGMFTSSANNHGIFATTDYTGGAYLIGGVIGWGGGNNRANGVLAVADQQVSSDSNMGIRAVSGSTTSISSSEILNVGVNSNATDLALYAMSEGPITSVGEMEAARFQSNYTGDAINADARDPRAQLAGFTNNSQVGGSSMYYGGYFYSGGSSSNSSYAYAGARYGGTNYKIIGNGNVSTIVNGVDGNKKVMFAPEAPEVLFEDYGTGKLVNGEAYIAIDPDFSNNIQVDEKHPLKVFIQLEGNCNGVFVTQKTAQGFKVTELQYGNSNVPFSWHIVANRKDEVGRTAEENSLYADLRFPDAPRSMAPQNNSTHELQKLDPKPSIIVTND
;
A
#
# COMPACT_ATOMS: atom_id res chain seq x y z
N MET A 1 -146.32 -121.75 22.33
CA MET A 1 -144.84 -121.83 22.24
C MET A 1 -144.48 -121.46 20.80
N LYS A 2 -143.79 -120.39 20.43
CA LYS A 2 -142.69 -119.65 21.06
C LYS A 2 -142.71 -118.19 20.54
N THR A 3 -143.42 -117.31 21.24
CA THR A 3 -143.25 -115.86 21.25
C THR A 3 -142.30 -115.55 22.40
N LYS A 4 -141.09 -115.01 22.15
CA LYS A 4 -140.21 -114.26 23.12
C LYS A 4 -138.72 -114.08 22.76
N LEU A 5 -138.25 -114.28 21.52
CA LEU A 5 -136.84 -114.03 21.19
C LEU A 5 -136.63 -113.25 19.88
N LEU A 6 -137.47 -112.24 19.64
CA LEU A 6 -137.24 -111.23 18.60
C LEU A 6 -137.19 -109.80 19.18
N MET A 7 -137.30 -109.65 20.51
CA MET A 7 -137.49 -108.37 21.20
C MET A 7 -136.33 -108.00 22.14
N PHE A 8 -135.28 -108.83 22.20
CA PHE A 8 -134.03 -108.46 22.84
C PHE A 8 -133.05 -107.96 21.78
N VAL A 9 -132.98 -106.63 21.72
CA VAL A 9 -131.71 -105.93 21.53
C VAL A 9 -131.25 -105.71 20.08
N SER A 10 -132.25 -105.32 19.28
CA SER A 10 -132.23 -104.07 18.48
C SER A 10 -131.89 -102.80 19.30
N VAL A 11 -131.36 -102.94 20.52
CA VAL A 11 -130.85 -101.92 21.45
C VAL A 11 -129.31 -101.86 21.41
N LEU A 12 -128.60 -102.88 20.88
CA LEU A 12 -127.15 -102.80 20.68
C LEU A 12 -126.75 -102.32 19.27
N PHE A 13 -127.66 -102.43 18.29
CA PHE A 13 -127.49 -101.79 16.97
C PHE A 13 -127.95 -100.32 16.96
N LEU A 14 -128.57 -99.86 18.06
CA LEU A 14 -129.03 -98.47 18.23
C LEU A 14 -128.05 -97.60 19.03
N LEU A 15 -126.91 -98.16 19.50
CA LEU A 15 -125.95 -97.46 20.37
C LEU A 15 -124.52 -97.36 19.79
N SER A 16 -124.31 -97.63 18.50
CA SER A 16 -122.99 -97.57 17.84
C SER A 16 -122.85 -96.50 16.74
N THR A 17 -123.73 -95.50 16.66
CA THR A 17 -123.70 -94.52 15.53
C THR A 17 -123.73 -93.04 15.90
N PHE A 18 -123.61 -92.65 17.17
CA PHE A 18 -123.47 -91.24 17.56
C PHE A 18 -122.02 -90.89 17.95
N ALA A 19 -121.15 -90.74 16.94
CA ALA A 19 -119.98 -89.88 17.03
C ALA A 19 -120.31 -88.57 16.27
N PRO A 20 -120.39 -87.40 16.93
CA PRO A 20 -120.69 -86.15 16.25
C PRO A 20 -119.49 -85.73 15.39
N VAL A 21 -119.68 -85.73 14.07
CA VAL A 21 -118.82 -84.97 13.16
C VAL A 21 -119.18 -83.51 13.34
N ILE A 22 -118.24 -82.72 13.85
CA ILE A 22 -118.32 -81.26 13.89
C ILE A 22 -117.99 -80.77 12.47
N THR A 23 -118.97 -80.20 11.77
CA THR A 23 -118.74 -79.52 10.49
C THR A 23 -118.38 -78.06 10.74
N ASN A 24 -117.24 -77.59 10.20
CA ASN A 24 -116.84 -76.18 10.25
C ASN A 24 -117.66 -75.34 9.24
N ALA A 25 -118.01 -74.09 9.61
CA ALA A 25 -118.87 -73.19 8.82
C ALA A 25 -118.13 -72.36 7.73
N GLN A 26 -116.95 -72.78 7.29
CA GLN A 26 -116.14 -72.05 6.28
C GLN A 26 -116.63 -72.38 4.86
N VAL A 27 -116.59 -71.39 3.96
CA VAL A 27 -117.00 -71.56 2.56
C VAL A 27 -115.75 -71.73 1.69
N GLY A 28 -115.55 -72.94 1.17
CA GLY A 28 -114.62 -73.20 0.08
C GLY A 28 -115.32 -73.11 -1.26
N ILE A 29 -114.80 -72.31 -2.20
CA ILE A 29 -115.22 -72.32 -3.59
C ILE A 29 -114.09 -72.93 -4.42
N ASN A 30 -114.39 -74.08 -5.04
CA ASN A 30 -113.45 -74.86 -5.85
C ASN A 30 -112.21 -75.39 -5.09
N THR A 31 -112.32 -75.50 -3.76
CA THR A 31 -111.39 -76.23 -2.89
C THR A 31 -112.18 -77.00 -1.82
N THR A 32 -111.76 -78.22 -1.52
CA THR A 32 -112.35 -79.05 -0.45
C THR A 32 -111.61 -78.91 0.88
N SER A 33 -110.50 -78.18 0.90
CA SER A 33 -109.73 -77.84 2.09
C SER A 33 -109.47 -76.34 2.09
N PRO A 34 -110.46 -75.51 2.46
CA PRO A 34 -110.25 -74.08 2.63
C PRO A 34 -109.11 -73.83 3.62
N GLN A 35 -108.27 -72.83 3.35
CA GLN A 35 -107.17 -72.49 4.24
C GLN A 35 -107.71 -72.14 5.64
N PRO A 36 -107.11 -72.66 6.73
CA PRO A 36 -107.67 -72.50 8.08
C PRO A 36 -107.87 -71.05 8.55
N GLY A 37 -107.14 -70.09 7.95
CA GLY A 37 -107.23 -68.66 8.25
C GLY A 37 -108.30 -67.90 7.46
N SER A 38 -109.06 -68.53 6.56
CA SER A 38 -110.06 -67.85 5.75
C SER A 38 -111.49 -68.32 6.07
N MET A 39 -112.41 -67.35 6.11
CA MET A 39 -113.85 -67.63 6.18
C MET A 39 -114.43 -67.95 4.78
N LEU A 40 -113.80 -67.40 3.74
CA LEU A 40 -114.05 -67.69 2.33
C LEU A 40 -112.71 -67.95 1.63
N ASP A 41 -112.51 -69.15 1.09
CA ASP A 41 -111.34 -69.51 0.27
C ASP A 41 -111.77 -69.79 -1.17
N VAL A 42 -111.14 -69.13 -2.13
CA VAL A 42 -111.44 -69.27 -3.56
C VAL A 42 -110.16 -69.68 -4.28
N SER A 43 -110.11 -70.93 -4.75
CA SER A 43 -108.94 -71.47 -5.44
C SER A 43 -109.21 -71.66 -6.93
N SER A 44 -108.36 -71.06 -7.77
CA SER A 44 -108.34 -71.27 -9.21
C SER A 44 -106.95 -70.95 -9.78
N SER A 45 -106.51 -71.72 -10.77
CA SER A 45 -105.24 -71.49 -11.47
C SER A 45 -105.35 -70.47 -12.60
N ASP A 46 -106.57 -70.17 -13.07
CA ASP A 46 -106.79 -69.35 -14.26
C ASP A 46 -108.02 -68.41 -14.18
N LYS A 47 -108.80 -68.45 -13.09
CA LYS A 47 -109.92 -67.54 -12.82
C LYS A 47 -109.64 -66.67 -11.60
N GLY A 48 -110.13 -65.44 -11.64
CA GLY A 48 -110.12 -64.53 -10.49
C GLY A 48 -111.50 -64.42 -9.83
N MET A 49 -111.54 -63.76 -8.68
CA MET A 49 -112.78 -63.37 -8.02
C MET A 49 -113.21 -61.98 -8.52
N LEU A 50 -114.42 -61.87 -9.07
CA LEU A 50 -115.05 -60.57 -9.29
C LEU A 50 -115.68 -60.10 -7.99
N VAL A 51 -115.08 -59.07 -7.39
CA VAL A 51 -115.72 -58.30 -6.32
C VAL A 51 -116.81 -57.38 -6.91
N PRO A 52 -117.79 -56.93 -6.10
CA PRO A 52 -118.82 -56.02 -6.58
C PRO A 52 -118.22 -54.82 -7.30
N ARG A 53 -118.67 -54.57 -8.52
CA ARG A 53 -118.26 -53.43 -9.34
C ARG A 53 -119.29 -52.32 -9.16
N VAL A 54 -118.86 -51.21 -8.56
CA VAL A 54 -119.77 -50.20 -8.03
C VAL A 54 -119.36 -48.84 -8.56
N ASN A 55 -120.30 -48.03 -9.03
CA ASN A 55 -120.00 -46.64 -9.40
C ASN A 55 -120.11 -45.76 -8.14
N ILE A 56 -118.96 -45.42 -7.56
CA ILE A 56 -118.89 -44.63 -6.34
C ILE A 56 -118.71 -43.16 -6.72
N ALA A 57 -119.79 -42.40 -6.72
CA ALA A 57 -119.76 -40.98 -7.10
C ALA A 57 -119.09 -40.08 -6.05
N ASN A 58 -119.00 -40.52 -4.80
CA ASN A 58 -118.36 -39.79 -3.71
C ASN A 58 -117.66 -40.77 -2.77
N LEU A 59 -116.34 -40.71 -2.67
CA LEU A 59 -115.55 -41.61 -1.84
C LEU A 59 -115.80 -41.41 -0.33
N ALA A 60 -116.29 -40.24 0.08
CA ALA A 60 -116.54 -39.95 1.50
C ALA A 60 -117.87 -40.53 2.02
N THR A 61 -118.69 -41.15 1.16
CA THR A 61 -119.97 -41.75 1.58
C THR A 61 -120.06 -43.19 1.11
N ILE A 62 -120.83 -44.00 1.84
CA ILE A 62 -120.94 -45.42 1.53
C ILE A 62 -121.82 -45.73 0.31
N ALA A 63 -122.65 -44.76 -0.10
CA ALA A 63 -123.49 -44.89 -1.28
C ALA A 63 -122.62 -45.22 -2.53
N PRO A 64 -123.08 -46.11 -3.41
CA PRO A 64 -124.44 -46.63 -3.53
C PRO A 64 -124.69 -47.94 -2.76
N ILE A 65 -123.76 -48.41 -1.93
CA ILE A 65 -123.99 -49.59 -1.10
C ILE A 65 -125.06 -49.25 -0.04
N THR A 66 -126.11 -50.07 0.04
CA THR A 66 -127.24 -49.92 0.98
C THR A 66 -127.36 -51.17 1.86
N GLY A 67 -127.87 -51.02 3.09
CA GLY A 67 -128.06 -52.15 4.01
C GLY A 67 -127.10 -52.23 5.20
N GLY A 68 -126.27 -51.21 5.42
CA GLY A 68 -125.36 -51.10 6.56
C GLY A 68 -123.89 -50.98 6.12
N GLY A 69 -123.12 -50.15 6.84
CA GLY A 69 -121.77 -49.78 6.45
C GLY A 69 -120.66 -50.55 7.12
N THR A 70 -120.63 -51.85 6.85
CA THR A 70 -119.59 -52.75 7.36
C THR A 70 -118.22 -52.32 6.85
N GLU A 71 -117.28 -52.08 7.76
CA GLU A 71 -115.88 -51.83 7.44
C GLU A 71 -115.28 -53.05 6.71
N SER A 72 -114.26 -52.80 5.88
CA SER A 72 -113.57 -53.79 5.06
C SER A 72 -114.39 -54.39 3.91
N LEU A 73 -115.51 -53.76 3.52
CA LEU A 73 -116.14 -54.07 2.24
C LEU A 73 -115.20 -53.73 1.10
N ILE A 74 -114.90 -54.70 0.23
CA ILE A 74 -114.06 -54.52 -0.96
C ILE A 74 -114.95 -54.43 -2.19
N VAL A 75 -114.74 -53.38 -2.98
CA VAL A 75 -115.40 -53.18 -4.26
C VAL A 75 -114.39 -52.72 -5.29
N TYR A 76 -114.74 -52.90 -6.56
CA TYR A 76 -114.03 -52.26 -7.66
C TYR A 76 -114.82 -51.03 -8.10
N ASN A 77 -114.32 -49.83 -7.79
CA ASN A 77 -114.94 -48.58 -8.21
C ASN A 77 -114.85 -48.43 -9.73
N THR A 78 -115.99 -48.25 -10.39
CA THR A 78 -116.07 -48.07 -11.85
C THR A 78 -116.10 -46.62 -12.29
N ASN A 79 -116.23 -45.67 -11.36
CA ASN A 79 -116.27 -44.25 -11.65
C ASN A 79 -114.87 -43.74 -12.06
N THR A 80 -114.75 -43.18 -13.27
CA THR A 80 -113.48 -42.64 -13.78
C THR A 80 -113.10 -41.29 -13.18
N THR A 81 -114.06 -40.57 -12.59
CA THR A 81 -113.86 -39.24 -12.01
C THR A 81 -113.35 -39.33 -10.58
N THR A 82 -113.90 -40.25 -9.76
CA THR A 82 -113.43 -40.51 -8.39
C THR A 82 -112.33 -41.57 -8.32
N GLY A 83 -111.73 -41.93 -9.45
CA GLY A 83 -110.64 -42.90 -9.56
C GLY A 83 -111.14 -44.33 -9.66
N LYS A 84 -110.98 -44.93 -10.84
CA LYS A 84 -111.32 -46.33 -11.12
C LYS A 84 -110.27 -47.26 -10.50
N GLY A 85 -110.69 -48.28 -9.75
CA GLY A 85 -109.74 -49.20 -9.10
C GLY A 85 -110.35 -49.99 -7.95
N PHE A 86 -109.51 -50.71 -7.21
CA PHE A 86 -109.95 -51.38 -5.99
C PHE A 86 -110.01 -50.40 -4.83
N TYR A 87 -111.14 -50.44 -4.12
CA TYR A 87 -111.36 -49.65 -2.91
C TYR A 87 -111.86 -50.56 -1.80
N TYR A 88 -111.45 -50.24 -0.58
CA TYR A 88 -112.08 -50.79 0.60
C TYR A 88 -112.76 -49.69 1.42
N TRP A 89 -113.86 -50.03 2.08
CA TRP A 89 -114.52 -49.13 3.00
C TRP A 89 -113.80 -49.15 4.35
N SER A 90 -113.29 -48.01 4.79
CA SER A 90 -112.58 -47.83 6.06
C SER A 90 -113.49 -47.64 7.28
N GLY A 91 -114.80 -47.81 7.12
CA GLY A 91 -115.79 -47.43 8.14
C GLY A 91 -116.32 -46.01 7.95
N SER A 92 -115.54 -45.11 7.34
CA SER A 92 -115.95 -43.70 7.09
C SER A 92 -115.75 -43.20 5.66
N GLN A 93 -114.84 -43.80 4.88
CA GLN A 93 -114.59 -43.44 3.48
C GLN A 93 -114.06 -44.62 2.67
N TRP A 94 -114.20 -44.54 1.35
CA TRP A 94 -113.57 -45.44 0.39
C TRP A 94 -112.10 -45.07 0.21
N ILE A 95 -111.20 -45.98 0.59
CA ILE A 95 -109.76 -45.80 0.44
C ILE A 95 -109.28 -46.59 -0.77
N ALA A 96 -108.58 -45.91 -1.67
CA ALA A 96 -107.97 -46.53 -2.84
C ALA A 96 -106.82 -47.44 -2.40
N ILE A 97 -106.73 -48.61 -3.02
CA ILE A 97 -105.56 -49.47 -2.89
C ILE A 97 -104.61 -49.09 -4.04
N SER A 98 -103.74 -48.09 -3.84
CA SER A 98 -102.75 -47.59 -4.83
C SER A 98 -101.29 -47.78 -4.37
N SER A 99 -100.33 -47.59 -5.29
CA SER A 99 -98.88 -47.80 -5.07
C SER A 99 -98.06 -46.50 -5.26
N ASP A 100 -98.49 -45.40 -4.66
CA ASP A 100 -97.90 -44.06 -4.88
C ASP A 100 -96.67 -43.75 -4.01
N ASP A 101 -96.11 -44.75 -3.32
CA ASP A 101 -94.93 -44.60 -2.48
C ASP A 101 -93.63 -44.37 -3.30
N TRP A 102 -92.65 -43.69 -2.67
CA TRP A 102 -91.29 -43.62 -3.21
C TRP A 102 -90.59 -44.97 -3.05
N LYS A 103 -90.21 -45.59 -4.16
CA LYS A 103 -89.65 -46.95 -4.19
C LYS A 103 -88.15 -46.92 -3.85
N ARG A 104 -87.66 -47.99 -3.22
CA ARG A 104 -86.23 -48.17 -2.89
C ARG A 104 -85.31 -48.14 -4.12
N SER A 105 -85.82 -48.53 -5.28
CA SER A 105 -85.11 -48.48 -6.57
C SER A 105 -85.34 -47.18 -7.35
N GLY A 106 -86.04 -46.21 -6.77
CA GLY A 106 -86.51 -45.01 -7.46
C GLY A 106 -87.80 -45.21 -8.25
N ASN A 107 -88.40 -44.09 -8.67
CA ASN A 107 -89.64 -44.03 -9.44
C ASN A 107 -89.32 -43.55 -10.88
N SER A 108 -89.96 -44.14 -11.89
CA SER A 108 -89.89 -43.70 -13.29
C SER A 108 -91.11 -42.85 -13.67
N GLY A 109 -90.96 -41.88 -14.59
CA GLY A 109 -92.10 -41.10 -15.12
C GLY A 109 -92.60 -39.98 -14.22
N THR A 110 -91.74 -39.45 -13.35
CA THR A 110 -92.07 -38.33 -12.45
C THR A 110 -92.23 -37.01 -13.19
N THR A 111 -93.16 -36.16 -12.77
CA THR A 111 -93.27 -34.74 -13.15
C THR A 111 -92.75 -33.87 -12.01
N PRO A 112 -91.51 -33.34 -12.04
CA PRO A 112 -90.92 -32.65 -10.91
C PRO A 112 -91.68 -31.38 -10.49
N GLY A 113 -91.88 -31.19 -9.19
CA GLY A 113 -92.45 -29.98 -8.59
C GLY A 113 -93.33 -30.29 -7.38
N THR A 114 -93.80 -29.26 -6.68
CA THR A 114 -94.57 -29.36 -5.43
C THR A 114 -96.07 -29.06 -5.59
N GLY A 115 -96.52 -28.72 -6.81
CA GLY A 115 -97.91 -28.46 -7.13
C GLY A 115 -98.76 -29.72 -7.31
N ALA A 116 -100.08 -29.54 -7.48
CA ALA A 116 -101.02 -30.65 -7.69
C ALA A 116 -100.64 -31.48 -8.92
N GLY A 117 -100.51 -32.80 -8.75
CA GLY A 117 -100.10 -33.75 -9.81
C GLY A 117 -98.59 -33.81 -10.08
N GLN A 118 -97.77 -33.06 -9.36
CA GLN A 118 -96.31 -33.11 -9.46
C GLN A 118 -95.72 -34.03 -8.37
N ASN A 119 -94.44 -34.39 -8.52
CA ASN A 119 -93.78 -35.38 -7.68
C ASN A 119 -92.49 -34.81 -7.07
N TYR A 120 -92.33 -35.06 -5.78
CA TYR A 120 -91.11 -34.77 -5.03
C TYR A 120 -90.94 -35.81 -3.91
N LEU A 121 -89.71 -35.95 -3.45
CA LEU A 121 -89.40 -36.66 -2.20
C LEU A 121 -89.24 -35.60 -1.11
N GLY A 122 -90.13 -35.59 -0.14
CA GLY A 122 -90.13 -34.58 0.92
C GLY A 122 -91.42 -34.55 1.73
N THR A 123 -91.62 -33.45 2.45
CA THR A 123 -92.83 -33.15 3.23
C THR A 123 -93.71 -32.15 2.47
N SER A 124 -95.03 -32.26 2.64
CA SER A 124 -96.01 -31.34 2.02
C SER A 124 -96.44 -30.21 2.96
N ASP A 125 -95.99 -30.25 4.21
CA ASP A 125 -96.27 -29.28 5.26
C ASP A 125 -94.98 -28.56 5.69
N ALA A 126 -95.09 -27.67 6.68
CA ALA A 126 -93.95 -26.91 7.20
C ALA A 126 -93.06 -27.72 8.17
N GLN A 127 -92.93 -29.03 7.94
CA GLN A 127 -92.04 -29.91 8.70
C GLN A 127 -90.76 -30.18 7.93
N ASP A 128 -89.66 -30.37 8.66
CA ASP A 128 -88.35 -30.67 8.09
C ASP A 128 -88.36 -32.02 7.36
N PHE A 129 -87.64 -32.10 6.24
CA PHE A 129 -87.37 -33.38 5.57
C PHE A 129 -86.03 -33.94 6.05
N ILE A 130 -86.08 -35.08 6.74
CA ILE A 130 -84.91 -35.73 7.35
C ILE A 130 -84.47 -36.94 6.52
N ILE A 131 -83.19 -36.98 6.16
CA ILE A 131 -82.51 -38.16 5.64
C ILE A 131 -81.78 -38.83 6.80
N ALA A 132 -82.16 -40.06 7.13
CA ALA A 132 -81.59 -40.83 8.24
C ALA A 132 -81.10 -42.22 7.82
N THR A 133 -80.15 -42.77 8.57
CA THR A 133 -79.69 -44.16 8.44
C THR A 133 -79.60 -44.78 9.81
N ASN A 134 -80.22 -45.95 10.02
CA ASN A 134 -80.31 -46.61 11.33
C ASN A 134 -80.84 -45.68 12.44
N GLY A 135 -81.87 -44.89 12.12
CA GLY A 135 -82.47 -43.90 13.04
C GLY A 135 -81.58 -42.68 13.34
N THR A 136 -80.37 -42.59 12.79
CA THR A 136 -79.48 -41.43 12.94
C THR A 136 -79.67 -40.45 11.79
N GLU A 137 -80.02 -39.21 12.11
CA GLU A 137 -80.10 -38.10 11.15
C GLU A 137 -78.73 -37.85 10.50
N ARG A 138 -78.72 -37.76 9.17
CA ARG A 138 -77.54 -37.46 8.36
C ARG A 138 -77.61 -36.06 7.81
N TYR A 139 -78.75 -35.74 7.21
CA TYR A 139 -79.05 -34.43 6.67
C TYR A 139 -80.50 -34.06 6.94
N ARG A 140 -80.73 -32.77 7.12
CA ARG A 140 -82.05 -32.18 7.31
C ARG A 140 -82.20 -31.01 6.37
N PHE A 141 -83.30 -31.02 5.62
CA PHE A 141 -83.77 -29.86 4.89
C PHE A 141 -84.81 -29.19 5.76
N LEU A 142 -84.44 -28.06 6.34
CA LEU A 142 -85.29 -27.27 7.22
C LEU A 142 -86.45 -26.69 6.41
N SER A 143 -87.60 -26.50 7.05
CA SER A 143 -88.75 -25.83 6.44
C SER A 143 -88.45 -24.38 6.00
N ASP A 144 -87.35 -23.78 6.46
CA ASP A 144 -86.86 -22.45 6.08
C ASP A 144 -85.93 -22.44 4.84
N GLY A 145 -85.69 -23.60 4.24
CA GLY A 145 -84.87 -23.75 3.02
C GLY A 145 -83.38 -24.01 3.26
N ARG A 146 -82.90 -23.99 4.50
CA ARG A 146 -81.51 -24.35 4.81
C ARG A 146 -81.34 -25.87 4.88
N MET A 147 -80.14 -26.32 4.52
CA MET A 147 -79.71 -27.70 4.75
C MET A 147 -78.76 -27.73 5.95
N GLN A 148 -79.03 -28.63 6.90
CA GLN A 148 -78.17 -28.92 8.04
C GLN A 148 -77.61 -30.32 7.94
N ALA A 149 -76.37 -30.46 8.39
CA ALA A 149 -75.75 -31.76 8.55
C ALA A 149 -75.87 -32.23 10.00
N GLY A 150 -76.10 -33.53 10.19
CA GLY A 150 -76.35 -34.12 11.50
C GLY A 150 -75.12 -34.31 12.40
N ALA A 151 -73.92 -34.00 11.91
CA ALA A 151 -72.66 -34.13 12.67
C ALA A 151 -71.59 -33.15 12.15
N SER A 152 -70.60 -32.81 12.98
CA SER A 152 -69.52 -31.90 12.57
C SER A 152 -68.49 -32.54 11.62
N GLY A 153 -68.23 -33.85 11.76
CA GLY A 153 -67.11 -34.52 11.08
C GLY A 153 -65.74 -34.22 11.73
N SER A 154 -64.66 -34.62 11.09
CA SER A 154 -63.27 -34.37 11.51
C SER A 154 -62.33 -34.39 10.29
N ALA A 155 -61.06 -34.01 10.44
CA ALA A 155 -60.10 -34.12 9.34
C ALA A 155 -59.93 -35.56 8.82
N SER A 156 -59.88 -36.55 9.71
CA SER A 156 -59.77 -37.98 9.38
C SER A 156 -61.06 -38.61 8.85
N ASN A 157 -62.20 -37.95 9.08
CA ASN A 157 -63.52 -38.42 8.64
C ASN A 157 -64.41 -37.19 8.40
N PRO A 158 -64.24 -36.48 7.27
CA PRO A 158 -65.01 -35.29 6.98
C PRO A 158 -66.48 -35.64 6.82
N LEU A 159 -67.35 -34.73 7.25
CA LEU A 159 -68.80 -34.91 7.14
C LEU A 159 -69.22 -35.06 5.67
N PHE A 160 -68.72 -34.16 4.82
CA PHE A 160 -68.85 -34.27 3.38
C PHE A 160 -67.57 -34.91 2.86
N ALA A 161 -67.66 -36.15 2.38
CA ALA A 161 -66.53 -36.90 1.83
C ALA A 161 -66.90 -37.55 0.49
N TRP A 162 -65.89 -37.91 -0.31
CA TRP A 162 -66.12 -38.55 -1.59
C TRP A 162 -66.20 -40.07 -1.46
N THR A 163 -67.02 -40.70 -2.31
CA THR A 163 -67.15 -42.17 -2.32
C THR A 163 -65.80 -42.82 -2.61
N GLY A 164 -65.36 -43.72 -1.72
CA GLY A 164 -64.07 -44.39 -1.83
C GLY A 164 -62.87 -43.60 -1.27
N ASP A 165 -63.10 -42.38 -0.78
CA ASP A 165 -62.08 -41.51 -0.18
C ASP A 165 -62.69 -40.80 1.05
N SER A 166 -62.73 -41.52 2.17
CA SER A 166 -63.42 -41.10 3.39
C SER A 166 -62.68 -40.01 4.17
N ASP A 167 -61.50 -39.60 3.73
CA ASP A 167 -60.63 -38.67 4.43
C ASP A 167 -60.34 -37.37 3.63
N LYS A 168 -61.05 -37.20 2.51
CA LYS A 168 -61.06 -36.01 1.67
C LYS A 168 -62.42 -35.32 1.73
N GLY A 169 -62.44 -34.08 2.20
CA GLY A 169 -63.60 -33.21 2.08
C GLY A 169 -63.72 -32.16 3.19
N PHE A 170 -64.95 -31.88 3.61
CA PHE A 170 -65.28 -30.72 4.47
C PHE A 170 -65.88 -31.15 5.81
N TYR A 171 -65.53 -30.42 6.87
CA TYR A 171 -66.07 -30.64 8.22
C TYR A 171 -66.19 -29.31 8.97
N SER A 172 -67.03 -29.31 10.01
CA SER A 172 -67.08 -28.22 10.98
C SER A 172 -65.95 -28.41 11.99
N SER A 173 -64.99 -27.49 12.00
CA SER A 173 -63.79 -27.54 12.86
C SER A 173 -64.00 -26.93 14.26
N GLY A 174 -65.18 -26.40 14.52
CA GLY A 174 -65.59 -25.74 15.77
C GLY A 174 -66.94 -25.06 15.60
N SER A 175 -67.39 -24.28 16.61
CA SER A 175 -68.71 -23.63 16.59
C SER A 175 -68.95 -22.78 15.33
N ASP A 176 -67.95 -22.00 14.92
CA ASP A 176 -67.96 -21.20 13.69
C ASP A 176 -66.78 -21.57 12.78
N GLY A 177 -66.39 -22.85 12.83
CA GLY A 177 -65.21 -23.37 12.14
C GLY A 177 -65.54 -24.11 10.85
N PHE A 178 -64.81 -23.86 9.77
CA PHE A 178 -64.90 -24.62 8.52
C PHE A 178 -63.54 -25.17 8.10
N GLY A 179 -63.40 -26.49 8.14
CA GLY A 179 -62.18 -27.22 7.82
C GLY A 179 -62.25 -27.95 6.48
N ILE A 180 -61.14 -27.93 5.75
CA ILE A 180 -60.90 -28.71 4.53
C ILE A 180 -59.79 -29.72 4.83
N ALA A 181 -60.06 -31.00 4.57
CA ALA A 181 -59.09 -32.07 4.78
C ALA A 181 -58.82 -32.89 3.51
N THR A 182 -57.60 -33.40 3.42
CA THR A 182 -57.19 -34.41 2.44
C THR A 182 -56.23 -35.39 3.09
N ASN A 183 -56.39 -36.69 2.81
CA ASN A 183 -55.56 -37.74 3.41
C ASN A 183 -55.59 -37.68 4.95
N GLY A 184 -56.77 -37.39 5.50
CA GLY A 184 -57.03 -37.31 6.93
C GLY A 184 -56.43 -36.12 7.65
N THR A 185 -55.80 -35.18 6.92
CA THR A 185 -55.08 -34.04 7.47
C THR A 185 -55.78 -32.74 7.11
N GLU A 186 -55.95 -31.84 8.09
CA GLU A 186 -56.45 -30.48 7.85
C GLU A 186 -55.46 -29.71 6.97
N ARG A 187 -55.93 -29.16 5.85
CA ARG A 187 -55.12 -28.35 4.93
C ARG A 187 -55.40 -26.87 5.08
N PHE A 188 -56.65 -26.52 5.38
CA PHE A 188 -57.13 -25.15 5.47
C PHE A 188 -58.31 -25.09 6.44
N ASN A 189 -58.32 -24.10 7.31
CA ASN A 189 -59.32 -23.93 8.34
C ASN A 189 -59.67 -22.46 8.53
N LEU A 190 -60.96 -22.16 8.42
CA LEU A 190 -61.53 -20.87 8.79
C LEU A 190 -62.03 -21.00 10.22
N THR A 191 -61.43 -20.27 11.14
CA THR A 191 -61.88 -20.20 12.54
C THR A 191 -62.61 -18.88 12.79
N ASN A 192 -63.01 -18.62 14.04
CA ASN A 192 -63.61 -17.35 14.42
C ASN A 192 -62.60 -16.18 14.50
N SER A 193 -61.28 -16.44 14.52
CA SER A 193 -60.24 -15.42 14.69
C SER A 193 -59.19 -15.39 13.60
N GLU A 194 -59.00 -16.49 12.86
CA GLU A 194 -57.92 -16.63 11.90
C GLU A 194 -58.21 -17.62 10.77
N ILE A 195 -57.45 -17.47 9.68
CA ILE A 195 -57.36 -18.43 8.59
C ILE A 195 -56.07 -19.21 8.81
N VAL A 196 -56.19 -20.50 9.11
CA VAL A 196 -55.02 -21.36 9.36
C VAL A 196 -54.84 -22.31 8.19
N ALA A 197 -53.70 -22.22 7.53
CA ALA A 197 -53.23 -23.28 6.65
C ALA A 197 -52.36 -24.22 7.50
N ASN A 198 -52.59 -25.54 7.39
CA ASN A 198 -51.75 -26.55 8.05
C ASN A 198 -51.74 -26.52 9.60
N ASN A 199 -52.92 -26.60 10.25
CA ASN A 199 -53.08 -26.48 11.72
C ASN A 199 -52.86 -27.75 12.58
N PRO A 200 -52.02 -28.71 12.18
CA PRO A 200 -51.27 -29.48 13.18
C PRO A 200 -49.76 -29.16 13.14
N GLY A 201 -49.33 -28.24 12.26
CA GLY A 201 -47.92 -27.93 12.06
C GLY A 201 -47.15 -29.06 11.39
N ASN A 202 -47.77 -29.79 10.46
CA ASN A 202 -47.06 -30.82 9.68
C ASN A 202 -46.14 -30.15 8.64
N ASP A 203 -45.15 -30.86 8.08
CA ASP A 203 -44.29 -30.32 7.03
C ASP A 203 -45.02 -30.23 5.66
N ILE A 204 -46.00 -29.33 5.56
CA ILE A 204 -46.83 -29.10 4.37
C ILE A 204 -46.56 -27.69 3.84
N ASN A 205 -45.91 -27.62 2.67
CA ASN A 205 -45.62 -26.36 2.01
C ASN A 205 -46.90 -25.61 1.62
N PHE A 206 -46.87 -24.29 1.78
CA PHE A 206 -47.92 -23.38 1.31
C PHE A 206 -47.38 -22.54 0.15
N ARG A 207 -48.12 -22.46 -0.96
CA ARG A 207 -47.73 -21.58 -2.08
C ARG A 207 -48.90 -20.77 -2.61
N ILE A 208 -48.62 -19.54 -3.00
CA ILE A 208 -49.49 -18.68 -3.79
C ILE A 208 -48.81 -18.48 -5.14
N ALA A 209 -49.49 -18.89 -6.21
CA ALA A 209 -49.03 -18.70 -7.59
C ALA A 209 -49.66 -17.43 -8.19
N THR A 210 -48.93 -16.79 -9.10
CA THR A 210 -49.43 -15.72 -9.98
C THR A 210 -49.17 -16.09 -11.44
N THR A 211 -49.64 -15.27 -12.38
CA THR A 211 -49.40 -15.51 -13.81
C THR A 211 -47.90 -15.48 -14.11
N GLY A 212 -47.33 -16.63 -14.47
CA GLY A 212 -45.92 -16.75 -14.83
C GLY A 212 -44.97 -17.08 -13.66
N ASP A 213 -45.47 -17.15 -12.43
CA ASP A 213 -44.67 -17.54 -11.25
C ASP A 213 -45.48 -18.43 -10.31
N ASN A 214 -45.09 -19.70 -10.22
CA ASN A 214 -45.74 -20.68 -9.35
C ASN A 214 -45.43 -20.45 -7.86
N ASN A 215 -44.40 -19.68 -7.53
CA ASN A 215 -43.85 -19.51 -6.17
C ASN A 215 -43.74 -18.03 -5.81
N ALA A 216 -44.71 -17.21 -6.25
CA ALA A 216 -44.74 -15.79 -5.93
C ALA A 216 -44.70 -15.54 -4.40
N LEU A 217 -45.38 -16.40 -3.64
CA LEU A 217 -45.11 -16.62 -2.22
C LEU A 217 -45.01 -18.12 -1.97
N PHE A 218 -43.95 -18.55 -1.32
CA PHE A 218 -43.73 -19.94 -0.93
C PHE A 218 -43.29 -20.02 0.52
N VAL A 219 -43.93 -20.88 1.29
CA VAL A 219 -43.52 -21.23 2.65
C VAL A 219 -43.04 -22.68 2.62
N ASP A 220 -41.76 -22.89 2.90
CA ASP A 220 -41.19 -24.23 3.09
C ASP A 220 -41.41 -24.65 4.54
N ALA A 221 -42.37 -25.53 4.75
CA ALA A 221 -42.73 -25.97 6.10
C ALA A 221 -41.64 -26.84 6.73
N ALA A 222 -40.78 -27.51 5.95
CA ALA A 222 -39.70 -28.33 6.50
C ALA A 222 -38.49 -27.51 6.98
N ARG A 223 -38.40 -26.24 6.57
CA ARG A 223 -37.27 -25.33 6.87
C ARG A 223 -37.67 -24.05 7.61
N ASP A 224 -38.97 -23.86 7.84
CA ASP A 224 -39.54 -22.67 8.48
C ASP A 224 -39.12 -21.35 7.80
N ASN A 225 -38.94 -21.35 6.47
CA ASN A 225 -38.53 -20.17 5.71
C ASN A 225 -39.47 -19.82 4.56
N ILE A 226 -39.35 -18.56 4.12
CA ILE A 226 -40.22 -17.96 3.11
C ILE A 226 -39.39 -17.61 1.88
N GLY A 227 -39.87 -18.01 0.70
CA GLY A 227 -39.36 -17.59 -0.59
C GLY A 227 -40.34 -16.68 -1.31
N LEU A 228 -39.84 -15.60 -1.90
CA LEU A 228 -40.54 -14.81 -2.90
C LEU A 228 -39.86 -15.05 -4.26
N GLY A 229 -40.52 -15.77 -5.17
CA GLY A 229 -39.96 -16.16 -6.47
C GLY A 229 -39.07 -17.42 -6.45
N THR A 230 -39.04 -18.16 -5.34
CA THR A 230 -38.31 -19.44 -5.21
C THR A 230 -39.11 -20.46 -4.40
N ASN A 231 -39.01 -21.73 -4.76
CA ASN A 231 -39.51 -22.87 -3.96
C ASN A 231 -38.42 -23.58 -3.16
N ALA A 232 -37.20 -23.05 -3.18
CA ALA A 232 -36.07 -23.56 -2.42
C ALA A 232 -35.32 -22.38 -1.81
N PRO A 233 -35.92 -21.67 -0.84
CA PRO A 233 -35.21 -20.60 -0.15
C PRO A 233 -34.00 -21.19 0.58
N ASP A 234 -32.88 -20.47 0.58
CA ASP A 234 -31.64 -20.90 1.19
C ASP A 234 -31.85 -21.22 2.68
N ASN A 235 -31.24 -22.31 3.15
CA ASN A 235 -31.39 -22.77 4.53
C ASN A 235 -30.91 -21.75 5.57
N SER A 236 -30.05 -20.81 5.19
CA SER A 236 -29.56 -19.73 6.05
C SER A 236 -30.47 -18.50 6.08
N ALA A 237 -31.48 -18.44 5.21
CA ALA A 237 -32.41 -17.33 5.10
C ALA A 237 -33.77 -17.68 5.69
N GLN A 238 -34.30 -16.79 6.53
CA GLN A 238 -35.71 -16.85 6.95
C GLN A 238 -36.65 -16.28 5.86
N LEU A 239 -36.14 -15.33 5.06
CA LEU A 239 -36.81 -14.74 3.90
C LEU A 239 -35.82 -14.60 2.75
N GLU A 240 -36.12 -15.19 1.60
CA GLU A 240 -35.35 -15.00 0.36
C GLU A 240 -36.18 -14.27 -0.70
N LEU A 241 -35.52 -13.35 -1.40
CA LEU A 241 -36.05 -12.64 -2.56
C LEU A 241 -35.27 -13.12 -3.80
N ASN A 242 -35.87 -14.01 -4.59
CA ASN A 242 -35.23 -14.61 -5.77
C ASN A 242 -35.82 -14.03 -7.05
N ASP A 243 -35.52 -12.77 -7.32
CA ASP A 243 -35.88 -12.09 -8.55
C ASP A 243 -34.63 -11.48 -9.21
N SER A 244 -34.56 -11.55 -10.54
CA SER A 244 -33.38 -11.10 -11.30
C SER A 244 -33.35 -9.59 -11.55
N ASN A 245 -34.46 -8.88 -11.38
CA ASN A 245 -34.57 -7.45 -11.66
C ASN A 245 -35.41 -6.64 -10.67
N ARG A 246 -35.88 -7.26 -9.58
CA ARG A 246 -36.58 -6.61 -8.47
C ARG A 246 -35.85 -6.86 -7.15
N GLY A 247 -36.01 -5.93 -6.21
CA GLY A 247 -35.47 -6.03 -4.86
C GLY A 247 -36.48 -5.58 -3.81
N ILE A 248 -36.03 -5.44 -2.56
CA ILE A 248 -36.86 -4.92 -1.47
C ILE A 248 -36.82 -3.40 -1.43
N LEU A 249 -38.00 -2.77 -1.33
CA LEU A 249 -38.12 -1.35 -1.02
C LEU A 249 -38.39 -1.19 0.47
N ILE A 250 -37.39 -0.76 1.22
CA ILE A 250 -37.48 -0.52 2.67
C ILE A 250 -38.12 0.84 2.97
N ASN A 251 -38.68 1.01 4.17
CA ASN A 251 -39.24 2.26 4.67
C ASN A 251 -38.27 3.44 4.51
N ARG A 252 -38.78 4.53 3.93
CA ARG A 252 -38.06 5.79 3.74
C ARG A 252 -38.38 6.74 4.88
N VAL A 253 -37.35 7.25 5.54
CA VAL A 253 -37.47 8.01 6.79
C VAL A 253 -36.64 9.29 6.69
N ALA A 254 -37.15 10.43 7.14
CA ALA A 254 -36.37 11.66 7.22
C ALA A 254 -35.69 11.75 8.60
N LEU A 255 -34.47 11.22 8.72
CA LEU A 255 -33.70 11.29 9.97
C LEU A 255 -33.26 12.74 10.23
N THR A 256 -33.17 13.11 11.51
CA THR A 256 -32.70 14.45 11.92
C THR A 256 -31.24 14.44 12.39
N SER A 257 -30.77 13.29 12.88
CA SER A 257 -29.42 13.07 13.40
C SER A 257 -29.17 11.57 13.58
N THR A 258 -27.92 11.10 13.52
CA THR A 258 -27.60 9.70 13.86
C THR A 258 -27.85 9.39 15.32
N ALA A 259 -27.73 10.38 16.22
CA ALA A 259 -27.92 10.18 17.66
C ALA A 259 -29.40 10.18 18.10
N ALA A 260 -30.34 10.41 17.17
CA ALA A 260 -31.75 10.55 17.48
C ALA A 260 -32.57 9.41 16.86
N ALA A 261 -33.30 8.66 17.68
CA ALA A 261 -34.21 7.61 17.21
C ALA A 261 -35.32 8.15 16.30
N THR A 262 -35.80 9.36 16.60
CA THR A 262 -36.84 10.05 15.83
C THR A 262 -36.49 10.17 14.34
N PRO A 263 -37.45 9.96 13.44
CA PRO A 263 -38.91 9.80 13.66
C PRO A 263 -39.36 8.36 13.95
N VAL A 264 -38.43 7.38 14.04
CA VAL A 264 -38.80 6.02 14.45
C VAL A 264 -38.89 5.98 15.98
N THR A 265 -40.03 5.54 16.51
CA THR A 265 -40.21 5.40 17.96
C THR A 265 -39.70 4.04 18.42
N SER A 266 -38.76 4.03 19.37
CA SER A 266 -38.16 2.80 19.92
C SER A 266 -37.67 1.81 18.85
N PRO A 267 -36.80 2.23 17.91
CA PRO A 267 -36.25 1.33 16.90
C PRO A 267 -35.51 0.15 17.54
N ALA A 268 -35.77 -1.06 17.06
CA ALA A 268 -35.04 -2.26 17.47
C ALA A 268 -33.63 -2.25 16.86
N ASN A 269 -32.66 -2.85 17.55
CA ASN A 269 -31.32 -3.03 16.98
C ASN A 269 -31.40 -3.87 15.70
N GLY A 270 -30.70 -3.44 14.65
CA GLY A 270 -30.76 -4.02 13.31
C GLY A 270 -31.90 -3.50 12.42
N LEU A 271 -32.77 -2.61 12.90
CA LEU A 271 -33.83 -2.03 12.08
C LEU A 271 -33.24 -1.22 10.93
N LEU A 272 -33.50 -1.64 9.68
CA LEU A 272 -33.04 -0.99 8.46
C LEU A 272 -34.05 0.07 7.98
N VAL A 273 -33.53 1.24 7.61
CA VAL A 273 -34.28 2.33 6.97
C VAL A 273 -33.48 2.96 5.84
N TYR A 274 -34.17 3.61 4.91
CA TYR A 274 -33.53 4.52 3.96
C TYR A 274 -33.76 5.96 4.40
N ASN A 275 -32.71 6.66 4.83
CA ASN A 275 -32.78 8.07 5.15
C ASN A 275 -32.99 8.91 3.87
N THR A 276 -33.89 9.89 3.91
CA THR A 276 -34.15 10.81 2.80
C THR A 276 -33.68 12.24 3.05
N ALA A 277 -33.30 12.57 4.28
CA ALA A 277 -32.93 13.91 4.69
C ALA A 277 -31.41 14.12 4.67
N ASN A 278 -30.99 15.35 4.39
CA ASN A 278 -29.68 15.86 4.78
C ASN A 278 -29.88 16.73 6.02
N ALA A 279 -29.40 16.27 7.19
CA ALA A 279 -29.62 16.93 8.46
C ALA A 279 -28.46 16.72 9.45
N SER A 280 -28.37 17.62 10.45
CA SER A 280 -27.26 17.71 11.41
C SER A 280 -25.90 17.97 10.73
N SER A 281 -24.82 17.98 11.49
CA SER A 281 -23.43 18.11 11.02
C SER A 281 -22.48 17.35 11.94
N GLY A 282 -21.19 17.26 11.59
CA GLY A 282 -20.19 16.58 12.43
C GLY A 282 -20.53 15.11 12.68
N SER A 283 -20.12 14.53 13.80
CA SER A 283 -20.30 13.10 14.10
C SER A 283 -21.77 12.62 14.12
N THR A 284 -22.73 13.54 14.13
CA THR A 284 -24.16 13.23 14.22
C THR A 284 -24.95 13.48 12.92
N GLU A 285 -24.26 13.83 11.83
CA GLU A 285 -24.84 14.08 10.50
C GLU A 285 -25.51 12.85 9.89
N VAL A 286 -26.63 13.06 9.21
CA VAL A 286 -27.31 12.07 8.37
C VAL A 286 -27.45 12.61 6.95
N LEU A 287 -27.02 11.82 5.97
CA LEU A 287 -27.22 12.04 4.53
C LEU A 287 -28.16 10.99 3.94
N PRO A 288 -28.82 11.23 2.79
CA PRO A 288 -29.67 10.23 2.17
C PRO A 288 -28.92 8.92 1.88
N GLY A 289 -29.47 7.79 2.32
CA GLY A 289 -28.78 6.49 2.24
C GLY A 289 -29.35 5.46 3.21
N PHE A 290 -28.80 4.24 3.22
CA PHE A 290 -29.24 3.18 4.14
C PHE A 290 -28.63 3.34 5.53
N TYR A 291 -29.48 3.24 6.55
CA TYR A 291 -29.09 3.24 7.96
C TYR A 291 -29.71 2.06 8.69
N TYR A 292 -28.98 1.49 9.64
CA TYR A 292 -29.55 0.59 10.63
C TYR A 292 -29.42 1.18 12.02
N TRP A 293 -30.37 0.88 12.90
CA TRP A 293 -30.27 1.26 14.29
C TRP A 293 -29.36 0.29 15.04
N ASP A 294 -28.41 0.81 15.80
CA ASP A 294 -27.61 0.02 16.73
C ASP A 294 -27.39 0.78 18.03
N SER A 295 -27.86 0.22 19.14
CA SER A 295 -27.45 0.57 20.50
C SER A 295 -27.48 2.07 20.81
N GLY A 296 -28.52 2.77 20.34
CA GLY A 296 -28.74 4.20 20.63
C GLY A 296 -28.45 5.16 19.48
N GLN A 297 -28.01 4.67 18.31
CA GLN A 297 -27.68 5.52 17.16
C GLN A 297 -27.98 4.85 15.81
N TRP A 298 -28.16 5.66 14.78
CA TRP A 298 -28.22 5.22 13.38
C TRP A 298 -26.82 5.09 12.81
N ILE A 299 -26.51 3.92 12.25
CA ILE A 299 -25.26 3.62 11.57
C ILE A 299 -25.51 3.53 10.07
N ALA A 300 -24.76 4.29 9.27
CA ALA A 300 -24.84 4.23 7.82
C ALA A 300 -24.19 2.94 7.26
N MET A 301 -24.83 2.27 6.29
CA MET A 301 -24.38 0.96 5.78
C MET A 301 -23.52 1.00 4.52
N GLY A 302 -23.41 2.14 3.85
CA GLY A 302 -22.62 2.24 2.63
C GLY A 302 -23.09 3.37 1.74
N GLY A 303 -22.13 3.99 1.06
CA GLY A 303 -22.36 5.12 0.17
C GLY A 303 -22.44 6.45 0.91
N THR A 304 -21.55 7.37 0.51
CA THR A 304 -21.71 8.82 0.61
C THR A 304 -22.51 9.34 1.82
N GLY A 305 -22.02 8.98 3.01
CA GLY A 305 -21.69 9.95 4.06
C GLY A 305 -20.44 10.78 3.73
N GLY A 306 -19.61 10.33 2.76
CA GLY A 306 -18.47 11.06 2.21
C GLY A 306 -17.25 11.19 3.13
N ARG A 307 -17.15 10.39 4.20
CA ARG A 307 -16.15 10.60 5.27
C ARG A 307 -15.05 9.54 5.34
N ASP A 308 -15.24 8.37 4.74
CA ASP A 308 -14.15 7.43 4.53
C ASP A 308 -13.26 7.92 3.40
N TRP A 309 -11.95 7.72 3.54
CA TRP A 309 -11.02 8.01 2.45
C TRP A 309 -11.06 6.87 1.43
N SER A 310 -11.59 7.14 0.23
CA SER A 310 -11.67 6.14 -0.84
C SER A 310 -10.28 5.71 -1.32
N LEU A 311 -10.14 4.46 -1.76
CA LEU A 311 -8.93 3.96 -2.45
C LEU A 311 -8.67 4.70 -3.77
N GLU A 312 -9.73 5.21 -4.41
CA GLU A 312 -9.65 6.03 -5.63
C GLU A 312 -9.54 7.53 -5.33
N GLY A 313 -9.57 7.91 -4.05
CA GLY A 313 -9.57 9.31 -3.59
C GLY A 313 -10.94 9.95 -3.52
N ASN A 314 -11.01 11.11 -2.84
CA ASN A 314 -12.22 11.89 -2.61
C ASN A 314 -12.13 13.24 -3.34
N ALA A 315 -13.20 13.67 -4.05
CA ALA A 315 -13.29 14.99 -4.69
C ALA A 315 -14.11 15.97 -3.83
N GLY A 316 -13.84 17.28 -3.93
CA GLY A 316 -14.63 18.33 -3.26
C GLY A 316 -14.34 18.54 -1.76
N THR A 317 -13.19 18.09 -1.27
CA THR A 317 -12.79 18.22 0.15
C THR A 317 -12.53 19.66 0.58
N ASN A 318 -12.86 19.99 1.83
CA ASN A 318 -12.48 21.23 2.53
C ASN A 318 -11.35 20.94 3.54
N SER A 319 -10.19 21.57 3.36
CA SER A 319 -9.00 21.34 4.20
C SER A 319 -9.15 21.73 5.67
N ALA A 320 -10.16 22.55 6.03
CA ALA A 320 -10.42 22.91 7.42
C ALA A 320 -11.22 21.83 8.19
N THR A 321 -11.92 20.94 7.49
CA THR A 321 -12.88 20.00 8.11
C THR A 321 -12.71 18.55 7.65
N ASN A 322 -12.01 18.28 6.55
CA ASN A 322 -11.76 16.92 6.05
C ASN A 322 -10.26 16.60 6.12
N PHE A 323 -9.90 15.47 6.72
CA PHE A 323 -8.50 15.03 6.82
C PHE A 323 -8.40 13.51 6.98
N ILE A 324 -7.23 12.95 6.64
CA ILE A 324 -6.82 11.61 7.07
C ILE A 324 -6.06 11.80 8.38
N GLY A 325 -6.54 11.21 9.48
CA GLY A 325 -5.86 11.32 10.76
C GLY A 325 -6.69 10.85 11.94
N THR A 326 -6.14 11.07 13.13
CA THR A 326 -6.77 10.86 14.43
C THR A 326 -7.24 12.20 15.00
N THR A 327 -8.32 12.20 15.78
CA THR A 327 -8.82 13.40 16.49
C THR A 327 -8.34 13.48 17.94
N ASP A 328 -7.65 12.44 18.41
CA ASP A 328 -7.07 12.33 19.74
C ASP A 328 -5.53 12.27 19.67
N ASN A 329 -4.87 12.24 20.83
CA ASN A 329 -3.42 12.28 20.94
C ASN A 329 -2.77 10.90 20.68
N VAL A 330 -3.18 10.25 19.59
CA VAL A 330 -2.75 8.91 19.17
C VAL A 330 -2.12 9.01 17.78
N SER A 331 -1.09 8.21 17.55
CA SER A 331 -0.32 8.25 16.30
C SER A 331 -1.07 7.66 15.10
N LEU A 332 -0.92 8.30 13.94
CA LEU A 332 -1.39 7.79 12.65
C LEU A 332 -0.32 6.87 12.01
N ASN A 333 -0.71 5.64 11.64
CA ASN A 333 0.20 4.66 11.03
C ASN A 333 -0.21 4.32 9.60
N PHE A 334 0.73 4.39 8.66
CA PHE A 334 0.58 3.84 7.31
C PHE A 334 1.28 2.47 7.24
N ARG A 335 0.55 1.46 6.76
CA ARG A 335 0.96 0.06 6.81
C ARG A 335 0.89 -0.61 5.44
N THR A 336 1.76 -1.61 5.22
CA THR A 336 1.63 -2.58 4.12
C THR A 336 1.82 -3.98 4.68
N ASN A 337 0.92 -4.91 4.34
CA ASN A 337 0.87 -6.26 4.92
C ASN A 337 0.92 -6.23 6.46
N ASP A 338 0.08 -5.38 7.07
CA ASP A 338 0.01 -5.08 8.51
C ASP A 338 1.29 -4.58 9.20
N SER A 339 2.37 -4.39 8.45
CA SER A 339 3.63 -3.83 8.94
C SER A 339 3.64 -2.31 8.79
N GLN A 340 3.96 -1.59 9.87
CA GLN A 340 4.12 -0.14 9.85
C GLN A 340 5.28 0.26 8.93
N ARG A 341 5.00 1.17 7.98
CA ARG A 341 5.99 1.75 7.06
C ARG A 341 6.27 3.21 7.35
N MET A 342 5.24 3.95 7.74
CA MET A 342 5.33 5.35 8.13
C MET A 342 4.41 5.60 9.33
N ARG A 343 4.83 6.50 10.22
CA ARG A 343 4.07 6.95 11.37
C ARG A 343 4.18 8.45 11.53
N ILE A 344 3.05 9.08 11.85
CA ILE A 344 3.01 10.45 12.40
C ILE A 344 2.65 10.30 13.87
N ASP A 345 3.55 10.71 14.76
CA ASP A 345 3.32 10.59 16.19
C ASP A 345 2.44 11.71 16.77
N ALA A 346 2.16 11.60 18.08
CA ALA A 346 1.36 12.58 18.80
C ALA A 346 2.01 13.98 18.89
N ALA A 347 3.33 14.07 18.76
CA ALA A 347 4.07 15.34 18.74
C ALA A 347 4.15 15.95 17.33
N GLY A 348 3.61 15.27 16.31
CA GLY A 348 3.66 15.69 14.91
C GLY A 348 4.95 15.31 14.19
N THR A 349 5.79 14.44 14.78
CA THR A 349 7.02 13.98 14.15
C THR A 349 6.73 12.81 13.19
N VAL A 350 7.48 12.75 12.08
CA VAL A 350 7.29 11.74 11.04
C VAL A 350 8.44 10.73 11.06
N GLY A 351 8.11 9.43 11.19
CA GLY A 351 9.07 8.33 11.06
C GLY A 351 8.78 7.45 9.85
N ILE A 352 9.79 7.20 9.00
CA ILE A 352 9.73 6.27 7.86
C ILE A 352 10.72 5.12 8.12
N GLY A 353 10.20 3.88 8.13
CA GLY A 353 10.96 2.65 8.41
C GLY A 353 11.22 2.36 9.89
N ASN A 354 11.22 3.37 10.77
CA ASN A 354 11.37 3.23 12.22
C ASN A 354 10.63 4.36 12.97
N ASN A 355 10.50 4.27 14.30
CA ASN A 355 9.85 5.31 15.10
C ASN A 355 10.67 6.62 15.08
N PRO A 356 10.06 7.81 14.99
CA PRO A 356 10.79 9.08 15.05
C PRO A 356 11.46 9.30 16.41
N TYR A 357 12.47 10.17 16.47
CA TYR A 357 13.01 10.68 17.74
C TYR A 357 12.17 11.87 18.21
N THR A 358 12.17 12.12 19.52
CA THR A 358 11.32 13.14 20.17
C THR A 358 11.63 14.59 19.75
N ASP A 359 12.78 14.82 19.13
CA ASP A 359 13.33 16.12 18.75
C ASP A 359 13.56 16.27 17.23
N THR A 360 13.01 15.38 16.42
CA THR A 360 13.18 15.40 14.95
C THR A 360 11.85 15.59 14.22
N GLY A 361 11.77 16.49 13.24
CA GLY A 361 10.57 16.63 12.40
C GLY A 361 10.35 15.46 11.44
N LEU A 362 11.43 14.93 10.85
CA LEU A 362 11.43 13.78 9.95
C LEU A 362 12.61 12.86 10.25
N ARG A 363 12.34 11.58 10.51
CA ARG A 363 13.35 10.52 10.61
C ARG A 363 13.14 9.49 9.49
N VAL A 364 14.17 9.27 8.69
CA VAL A 364 14.21 8.17 7.71
C VAL A 364 15.27 7.17 8.16
N SER A 365 14.84 5.94 8.51
CA SER A 365 15.76 4.90 8.97
C SER A 365 15.23 3.52 8.55
N ASN A 366 15.95 2.89 7.63
CA ASN A 366 15.63 1.54 7.17
C ASN A 366 16.93 0.75 6.97
N ALA A 367 17.18 -0.23 7.84
CA ALA A 367 18.39 -1.04 7.80
C ALA A 367 18.50 -1.94 6.56
N ALA A 368 17.40 -2.18 5.85
CA ALA A 368 17.38 -3.06 4.68
C ALA A 368 17.71 -2.32 3.36
N GLN A 369 17.87 -0.99 3.38
CA GLN A 369 18.08 -0.19 2.17
C GLN A 369 19.37 0.64 2.27
N PRO A 370 20.19 0.69 1.19
CA PRO A 370 21.47 1.41 1.20
C PRO A 370 21.31 2.94 1.14
N TYR A 371 20.16 3.43 0.67
CA TYR A 371 19.88 4.87 0.56
C TYR A 371 18.76 5.25 1.54
N GLY A 372 19.01 6.24 2.40
CA GLY A 372 17.99 6.83 3.26
C GLY A 372 17.11 7.83 2.51
N ILE A 373 17.73 8.81 1.85
CA ILE A 373 17.05 9.84 1.06
C ILE A 373 17.80 9.98 -0.26
N VAL A 374 17.07 9.87 -1.38
CA VAL A 374 17.56 10.22 -2.72
C VAL A 374 16.77 11.45 -3.16
N SER A 375 17.47 12.55 -3.49
CA SER A 375 16.86 13.75 -4.05
C SER A 375 17.45 14.04 -5.43
N GLU A 376 16.59 14.11 -6.44
CA GLU A 376 16.96 14.32 -7.82
C GLU A 376 16.07 15.43 -8.42
N THR A 377 16.66 16.33 -9.19
CA THR A 377 15.94 17.34 -9.98
C THR A 377 16.47 17.30 -11.41
N SER A 378 15.58 17.30 -12.39
CA SER A 378 15.91 17.39 -13.82
C SER A 378 15.89 18.84 -14.34
N SER A 379 15.54 19.80 -13.49
CA SER A 379 15.51 21.23 -13.75
C SER A 379 16.77 21.93 -13.22
N THR A 380 16.97 23.20 -13.55
CA THR A 380 18.08 24.06 -13.08
C THR A 380 17.98 24.49 -11.59
N GLY A 381 17.21 23.76 -10.77
CA GLY A 381 16.93 24.06 -9.37
C GLY A 381 17.85 23.35 -8.36
N VAL A 382 17.60 23.57 -7.07
CA VAL A 382 18.34 22.94 -5.96
C VAL A 382 17.66 21.64 -5.53
N ALA A 383 18.37 20.52 -5.54
CA ALA A 383 17.85 19.21 -5.11
C ALA A 383 17.59 19.16 -3.59
N VAL A 384 18.47 19.77 -2.78
CA VAL A 384 18.33 19.83 -1.32
C VAL A 384 18.67 21.25 -0.85
N TYR A 385 17.68 21.94 -0.29
CA TYR A 385 17.85 23.28 0.30
C TYR A 385 17.74 23.19 1.82
N ALA A 386 18.86 23.26 2.52
CA ALA A 386 18.93 23.22 3.97
C ALA A 386 19.31 24.60 4.51
N THR A 387 18.43 25.22 5.30
CA THR A 387 18.68 26.54 5.92
C THR A 387 18.31 26.51 7.39
N ASP A 388 19.19 27.09 8.22
CA ASP A 388 18.87 27.46 9.59
C ASP A 388 18.85 28.99 9.68
N THR A 389 17.70 29.55 10.06
CA THR A 389 17.51 31.00 10.24
C THR A 389 17.86 31.47 11.67
N GLY A 390 18.18 30.53 12.56
CA GLY A 390 18.71 30.76 13.89
C GLY A 390 20.25 30.79 13.93
N THR A 391 20.82 30.33 15.04
CA THR A 391 22.27 30.30 15.29
C THR A 391 22.88 28.89 15.22
N GLY A 392 22.13 27.89 14.74
CA GLY A 392 22.57 26.51 14.66
C GLY A 392 23.22 26.16 13.31
N LEU A 393 23.30 24.85 13.03
CA LEU A 393 23.89 24.31 11.82
C LEU A 393 22.80 24.02 10.79
N GLY A 394 22.91 24.60 9.59
CA GLY A 394 21.97 24.31 8.49
C GLY A 394 21.97 22.85 8.03
N MET A 395 23.14 22.20 8.06
CA MET A 395 23.29 20.78 7.73
C MET A 395 24.39 20.15 8.60
N PHE A 396 24.09 19.01 9.23
CA PHE A 396 25.05 18.20 9.97
C PHE A 396 25.14 16.82 9.33
N THR A 397 26.32 16.43 8.88
CA THR A 397 26.57 15.08 8.35
C THR A 397 27.65 14.39 9.18
N SER A 398 27.43 13.12 9.48
CA SER A 398 28.38 12.29 10.21
C SER A 398 28.39 10.90 9.61
N SER A 399 29.57 10.33 9.45
CA SER A 399 29.75 8.97 8.97
C SER A 399 30.80 8.28 9.82
N ALA A 400 30.53 7.05 10.25
CA ALA A 400 31.51 6.24 10.96
C ALA A 400 32.36 5.49 9.92
N ASN A 401 33.68 5.69 9.96
CA ASN A 401 34.66 5.02 9.09
C ASN A 401 34.51 5.30 7.58
N ASN A 402 33.83 6.39 7.17
CA ASN A 402 33.65 6.75 5.76
C ASN A 402 33.44 8.27 5.58
N HIS A 403 33.17 8.74 4.36
CA HIS A 403 32.98 10.17 4.07
C HIS A 403 31.64 10.71 4.63
N GLY A 404 31.67 11.88 5.27
CA GLY A 404 30.46 12.59 5.72
C GLY A 404 29.72 13.33 4.60
N ILE A 405 30.46 13.89 3.64
CA ILE A 405 29.94 14.45 2.38
C ILE A 405 30.83 13.94 1.26
N PHE A 406 30.25 13.27 0.28
CA PHE A 406 30.92 12.88 -0.96
C PHE A 406 30.19 13.58 -2.10
N ALA A 407 30.87 14.51 -2.76
CA ALA A 407 30.30 15.29 -3.85
C ALA A 407 31.08 15.02 -5.12
N THR A 408 30.38 14.54 -6.14
CA THR A 408 30.89 14.33 -7.49
C THR A 408 30.07 15.18 -8.43
N THR A 409 30.74 15.78 -9.40
CA THR A 409 30.05 16.55 -10.43
C THR A 409 30.56 16.09 -11.78
N ASP A 410 29.68 15.49 -12.57
CA ASP A 410 30.05 14.95 -13.88
C ASP A 410 30.17 16.09 -14.91
N TYR A 411 31.28 16.11 -15.64
CA TYR A 411 31.52 17.09 -16.69
C TYR A 411 30.82 16.69 -18.00
N THR A 412 29.86 17.49 -18.44
CA THR A 412 29.12 17.27 -19.69
C THR A 412 29.62 18.11 -20.87
N GLY A 413 30.81 18.74 -20.76
CA GLY A 413 31.46 19.41 -21.90
C GLY A 413 31.18 20.91 -22.07
N GLY A 414 30.57 21.59 -21.08
CA GLY A 414 30.26 23.03 -21.13
C GLY A 414 31.19 23.90 -20.26
N ALA A 415 31.38 25.17 -20.64
CA ALA A 415 32.25 26.14 -19.95
C ALA A 415 31.70 26.64 -18.59
N TYR A 416 31.52 25.73 -17.64
CA TYR A 416 31.05 26.03 -16.28
C TYR A 416 32.10 25.66 -15.25
N LEU A 417 32.22 26.47 -14.19
CA LEU A 417 33.00 26.12 -13.00
C LEU A 417 32.28 24.99 -12.27
N ILE A 418 32.97 23.88 -12.09
CA ILE A 418 32.43 22.69 -11.45
C ILE A 418 33.13 22.52 -10.10
N GLY A 419 32.39 22.50 -9.01
CA GLY A 419 32.93 22.28 -7.66
C GLY A 419 32.14 21.21 -6.94
N GLY A 420 32.83 20.28 -6.25
CA GLY A 420 32.19 19.27 -5.42
C GLY A 420 31.63 19.87 -4.12
N VAL A 421 32.45 20.64 -3.38
CA VAL A 421 32.00 21.37 -2.19
C VAL A 421 32.34 22.85 -2.37
N ILE A 422 31.30 23.69 -2.41
CA ILE A 422 31.44 25.14 -2.50
C ILE A 422 30.92 25.73 -1.20
N GLY A 423 31.83 26.19 -0.32
CA GLY A 423 31.45 26.98 0.85
C GLY A 423 31.28 28.45 0.46
N TRP A 424 30.05 28.97 0.41
CA TRP A 424 29.78 30.39 0.22
C TRP A 424 29.31 31.01 1.53
N GLY A 425 30.11 31.89 2.15
CA GLY A 425 29.62 32.68 3.29
C GLY A 425 29.01 34.00 2.80
N GLY A 426 27.71 34.19 3.02
CA GLY A 426 27.03 35.45 2.78
C GLY A 426 26.99 36.28 4.06
N GLY A 427 27.91 37.21 4.25
CA GLY A 427 27.90 38.11 5.40
C GLY A 427 28.83 39.30 5.20
N ASN A 428 28.40 40.49 5.66
CA ASN A 428 29.14 41.76 5.55
C ASN A 428 30.51 41.78 6.28
N ASN A 429 30.94 40.70 6.93
CA ASN A 429 32.23 40.59 7.60
C ASN A 429 32.76 39.15 7.52
N ARG A 430 33.85 38.94 6.75
CA ARG A 430 34.76 37.77 6.85
C ARG A 430 34.11 36.40 6.68
N ALA A 431 33.51 36.17 5.53
CA ALA A 431 33.14 34.83 5.08
C ALA A 431 34.38 34.03 4.65
N ASN A 432 34.58 32.85 5.24
CA ASN A 432 35.58 31.88 4.79
C ASN A 432 34.89 30.84 3.90
N GLY A 433 35.23 30.81 2.62
CA GLY A 433 34.83 29.76 1.70
C GLY A 433 35.99 28.79 1.46
N VAL A 434 35.75 27.49 1.58
CA VAL A 434 36.65 26.47 1.03
C VAL A 434 36.18 26.17 -0.39
N LEU A 435 37.03 26.46 -1.37
CA LEU A 435 36.88 26.01 -2.74
C LEU A 435 37.99 25.00 -3.02
N ALA A 436 37.66 23.72 -2.99
CA ALA A 436 38.50 22.67 -3.56
C ALA A 436 38.09 22.51 -5.03
N VAL A 437 38.91 23.02 -5.95
CA VAL A 437 38.76 22.75 -7.38
C VAL A 437 39.69 21.60 -7.72
N ALA A 438 39.16 20.53 -8.32
CA ALA A 438 39.98 19.59 -9.08
C ALA A 438 39.91 20.04 -10.53
N ASP A 439 41.02 20.54 -11.08
CA ASP A 439 41.17 20.68 -12.52
C ASP A 439 41.72 19.37 -13.06
N GLN A 440 41.00 18.74 -13.99
CA GLN A 440 41.52 17.62 -14.77
C GLN A 440 41.61 18.08 -16.22
N GLN A 441 42.69 18.79 -16.54
CA GLN A 441 43.21 18.73 -17.90
C GLN A 441 43.76 17.33 -18.14
N VAL A 442 43.60 16.83 -19.36
CA VAL A 442 43.88 15.45 -19.81
C VAL A 442 45.38 15.10 -19.82
N SER A 443 46.23 15.81 -19.07
CA SER A 443 47.62 15.44 -18.81
C SER A 443 47.73 14.72 -17.47
N SER A 444 48.76 13.90 -17.32
CA SER A 444 49.06 13.03 -16.18
C SER A 444 49.18 13.69 -14.80
N ASP A 445 48.84 14.96 -14.65
CA ASP A 445 49.25 15.78 -13.52
C ASP A 445 48.01 16.16 -12.68
N SER A 446 47.80 15.41 -11.59
CA SER A 446 46.73 15.69 -10.62
C SER A 446 47.14 16.84 -9.71
N ASN A 447 46.68 18.05 -10.00
CA ASN A 447 46.90 19.19 -9.11
C ASN A 447 45.74 19.33 -8.11
N MET A 448 45.97 18.96 -6.85
CA MET A 448 45.08 19.33 -5.74
C MET A 448 45.38 20.77 -5.30
N GLY A 449 44.59 21.73 -5.77
CA GLY A 449 44.65 23.12 -5.31
C GLY A 449 43.65 23.38 -4.18
N ILE A 450 44.12 23.60 -2.95
CA ILE A 450 43.32 24.28 -1.93
C ILE A 450 43.35 25.78 -2.26
N ARG A 451 42.26 26.32 -2.82
CA ARG A 451 42.10 27.76 -3.00
C ARG A 451 41.17 28.31 -1.93
N ALA A 452 41.75 28.72 -0.80
CA ALA A 452 41.01 29.52 0.18
C ALA A 452 40.91 30.96 -0.34
N VAL A 453 39.73 31.35 -0.85
CA VAL A 453 39.44 32.74 -1.20
C VAL A 453 38.81 33.38 0.04
N SER A 454 39.54 34.25 0.72
CA SER A 454 38.97 35.16 1.73
C SER A 454 38.87 36.54 1.09
N GLY A 455 37.66 37.04 0.89
CA GLY A 455 37.43 38.35 0.28
C GLY A 455 36.18 38.35 -0.61
N SER A 456 35.26 39.26 -0.32
CA SER A 456 33.98 39.38 -0.99
C SER A 456 34.14 40.05 -2.35
N THR A 457 34.48 39.29 -3.39
CA THR A 457 33.99 39.41 -4.78
C THR A 457 34.73 38.40 -5.65
N THR A 458 34.06 37.87 -6.66
CA THR A 458 34.66 37.04 -7.73
C THR A 458 35.54 37.83 -8.70
N SER A 459 36.12 38.96 -8.28
CA SER A 459 37.01 39.76 -9.12
C SER A 459 38.36 39.91 -8.43
N ILE A 460 39.42 39.70 -9.20
CA ILE A 460 40.77 40.18 -8.92
C ILE A 460 40.65 41.66 -8.54
N SER A 461 40.65 41.97 -7.24
CA SER A 461 40.62 43.34 -6.75
C SER A 461 42.06 43.86 -6.76
N SER A 462 42.30 44.90 -7.55
CA SER A 462 43.59 45.60 -7.64
C SER A 462 43.88 46.53 -6.46
N SER A 463 43.10 46.46 -5.38
CA SER A 463 43.19 47.45 -4.29
C SER A 463 43.07 46.91 -2.86
N GLU A 464 42.93 45.60 -2.65
CA GLU A 464 42.80 45.02 -1.31
C GLU A 464 43.77 43.87 -1.05
N ILE A 465 44.31 43.84 0.17
CA ILE A 465 45.36 42.92 0.62
C ILE A 465 44.78 41.49 0.71
N LEU A 466 45.27 40.62 -0.18
CA LEU A 466 45.06 39.17 -0.14
C LEU A 466 45.92 38.56 0.97
N ASN A 467 45.33 38.30 2.14
CA ASN A 467 45.97 37.44 3.14
C ASN A 467 45.50 36.00 2.94
N VAL A 468 46.25 35.22 2.16
CA VAL A 468 46.10 33.76 2.10
C VAL A 468 46.82 33.18 3.32
N GLY A 469 46.07 32.92 4.39
CA GLY A 469 46.58 32.25 5.59
C GLY A 469 46.07 30.81 5.65
N VAL A 470 46.95 29.83 5.47
CA VAL A 470 46.69 28.47 5.97
C VAL A 470 46.95 28.50 7.47
N ASN A 471 45.91 28.57 8.29
CA ASN A 471 46.03 28.42 9.74
C ASN A 471 45.76 26.95 10.08
N SER A 472 46.83 26.18 10.30
CA SER A 472 46.73 24.82 10.82
C SER A 472 47.15 24.81 12.30
N ASN A 473 46.39 24.09 13.12
CA ASN A 473 46.74 23.72 14.48
C ASN A 473 47.39 22.33 14.53
N ALA A 474 47.91 21.84 13.39
CA ALA A 474 48.52 20.52 13.31
C ALA A 474 49.86 20.51 14.05
N THR A 475 50.17 19.41 14.76
CA THR A 475 51.46 19.23 15.46
C THR A 475 52.62 18.94 14.53
N ASP A 476 52.32 18.54 13.28
CA ASP A 476 53.31 17.91 12.39
C ASP A 476 53.55 18.72 11.10
N LEU A 477 52.55 18.88 10.20
CA LEU A 477 52.72 19.54 8.90
C LEU A 477 51.50 20.38 8.50
N ALA A 478 51.72 21.67 8.17
CA ALA A 478 50.66 22.63 7.83
C ALA A 478 50.46 22.82 6.31
N LEU A 479 51.52 22.73 5.52
CA LEU A 479 51.51 22.85 4.07
C LEU A 479 52.54 21.90 3.49
N TYR A 480 52.10 21.01 2.59
CA TYR A 480 52.97 20.11 1.85
C TYR A 480 52.79 20.39 0.36
N ALA A 481 53.86 20.82 -0.29
CA ALA A 481 53.85 21.10 -1.72
C ALA A 481 54.90 20.19 -2.39
N MET A 482 54.48 19.45 -3.39
CA MET A 482 55.33 18.60 -4.21
C MET A 482 54.94 18.78 -5.67
N SER A 483 55.92 18.69 -6.57
CA SER A 483 55.69 18.55 -8.00
C SER A 483 56.09 17.12 -8.37
N GLU A 484 55.13 16.33 -8.89
CA GLU A 484 55.36 14.94 -9.30
C GLU A 484 55.63 14.88 -10.81
N GLY A 485 56.75 14.26 -11.20
CA GLY A 485 57.11 14.05 -12.60
C GLY A 485 58.60 13.73 -12.76
N PRO A 486 59.01 12.95 -13.77
CA PRO A 486 60.42 12.81 -14.10
C PRO A 486 60.97 14.17 -14.55
N ILE A 487 62.13 14.58 -14.00
CA ILE A 487 62.87 15.75 -14.45
C ILE A 487 63.41 15.47 -15.85
N THR A 488 62.56 15.69 -16.85
CA THR A 488 62.91 15.50 -18.27
C THR A 488 63.46 16.80 -18.85
N SER A 489 64.13 16.70 -19.99
CA SER A 489 64.93 17.75 -20.64
C SER A 489 64.15 19.00 -21.09
N VAL A 490 62.86 19.12 -20.75
CA VAL A 490 61.97 20.16 -21.30
C VAL A 490 61.03 20.68 -20.20
N GLY A 491 61.49 21.62 -19.36
CA GLY A 491 60.61 22.37 -18.47
C GLY A 491 61.28 22.97 -17.24
N GLU A 492 60.81 24.15 -16.85
CA GLU A 492 61.03 24.71 -15.51
C GLU A 492 60.06 24.01 -14.54
N MET A 493 60.53 23.56 -13.38
CA MET A 493 59.71 22.91 -12.35
C MET A 493 60.04 23.45 -10.97
N GLU A 494 59.05 23.45 -10.08
CA GLU A 494 59.19 23.89 -8.69
C GLU A 494 58.08 23.31 -7.81
N ALA A 495 58.36 23.11 -6.53
CA ALA A 495 57.35 22.65 -5.58
C ALA A 495 56.46 23.80 -5.08
N ALA A 496 56.97 25.04 -5.03
CA ALA A 496 56.21 26.20 -4.60
C ALA A 496 56.70 27.49 -5.27
N ARG A 497 55.75 28.39 -5.56
CA ARG A 497 56.02 29.76 -6.06
C ARG A 497 55.27 30.78 -5.21
N PHE A 498 55.98 31.81 -4.80
CA PHE A 498 55.44 33.01 -4.18
C PHE A 498 55.71 34.17 -5.13
N GLN A 499 54.67 34.87 -5.56
CA GLN A 499 54.80 36.01 -6.46
C GLN A 499 53.88 37.12 -5.99
N SER A 500 54.42 38.33 -5.87
CA SER A 500 53.60 39.52 -5.76
C SER A 500 53.31 40.06 -7.14
N ASN A 501 52.12 40.62 -7.33
CA ASN A 501 51.70 41.16 -8.60
C ASN A 501 51.74 42.69 -8.58
N TYR A 502 52.60 43.28 -9.41
CA TYR A 502 52.76 44.72 -9.53
C TYR A 502 51.59 45.38 -10.29
N THR A 503 51.06 44.74 -11.35
CA THR A 503 50.06 45.35 -12.25
C THR A 503 48.62 45.13 -11.79
N GLY A 504 48.39 44.18 -10.89
CA GLY A 504 47.07 43.73 -10.47
C GLY A 504 46.42 42.72 -11.42
N ASP A 505 47.10 42.28 -12.49
CA ASP A 505 46.64 41.23 -13.39
C ASP A 505 47.08 39.84 -12.89
N ALA A 506 46.16 39.04 -12.35
CA ALA A 506 46.51 37.75 -11.75
C ALA A 506 46.97 36.67 -12.76
N ILE A 507 46.84 36.95 -14.06
CA ILE A 507 47.08 35.99 -15.15
C ILE A 507 48.40 36.33 -15.84
N ASN A 508 48.63 37.60 -16.17
CA ASN A 508 49.80 38.05 -16.90
C ASN A 508 50.92 38.44 -15.94
N ALA A 509 52.04 37.73 -16.00
CA ALA A 509 53.20 37.99 -15.15
C ALA A 509 53.99 39.21 -15.66
N ASP A 510 54.42 40.10 -14.75
CA ASP A 510 55.20 41.29 -15.08
C ASP A 510 56.67 41.10 -14.65
N ALA A 511 57.61 41.64 -15.42
CA ALA A 511 59.03 41.62 -15.05
C ALA A 511 59.32 42.35 -13.73
N ARG A 512 58.41 43.23 -13.27
CA ARG A 512 58.49 43.93 -11.99
C ARG A 512 58.06 43.09 -10.81
N ASP A 513 57.48 41.91 -11.00
CA ASP A 513 56.95 41.08 -9.93
C ASP A 513 58.09 40.41 -9.12
N PRO A 514 58.29 40.76 -7.83
CA PRO A 514 59.08 39.94 -6.93
C PRO A 514 58.56 38.50 -6.92
N ARG A 515 59.49 37.55 -7.03
CA ARG A 515 59.16 36.12 -6.98
C ARG A 515 60.18 35.33 -6.18
N ALA A 516 59.66 34.33 -5.46
CA ALA A 516 60.43 33.31 -4.78
C ALA A 516 59.92 31.93 -5.22
N GLN A 517 60.80 31.12 -5.78
CA GLN A 517 60.49 29.77 -6.25
C GLN A 517 61.30 28.79 -5.40
N LEU A 518 60.67 27.74 -4.87
CA LEU A 518 61.29 26.81 -3.92
C LEU A 518 61.34 25.39 -4.47
N ALA A 519 62.44 24.69 -4.17
CA ALA A 519 62.72 23.31 -4.59
C ALA A 519 62.46 23.10 -6.09
N GLY A 520 63.29 23.72 -6.92
CA GLY A 520 63.05 23.79 -8.36
C GLY A 520 64.22 23.37 -9.25
N PHE A 521 63.90 23.31 -10.54
CA PHE A 521 64.76 22.90 -11.63
C PHE A 521 64.55 23.81 -12.85
N THR A 522 65.62 24.18 -13.55
CA THR A 522 65.55 24.88 -14.84
C THR A 522 66.70 24.45 -15.75
N ASN A 523 66.50 24.51 -17.07
CA ASN A 523 67.54 24.29 -18.10
C ASN A 523 67.98 25.62 -18.77
N ASN A 524 67.61 26.76 -18.20
CA ASN A 524 67.82 28.09 -18.77
C ASN A 524 69.25 28.63 -18.51
N SER A 525 70.19 28.28 -19.40
CA SER A 525 71.59 28.74 -19.40
C SER A 525 71.85 29.87 -20.42
N GLN A 526 72.89 30.70 -20.20
CA GLN A 526 73.35 31.69 -21.19
C GLN A 526 73.84 31.04 -22.49
N VAL A 527 74.49 29.88 -22.39
CA VAL A 527 75.01 29.07 -23.52
C VAL A 527 74.84 27.59 -23.17
N GLY A 528 74.14 26.82 -24.00
CA GLY A 528 74.11 25.34 -23.90
C GLY A 528 73.52 24.74 -22.61
N GLY A 529 72.20 24.86 -22.42
CA GLY A 529 71.31 23.85 -21.80
C GLY A 529 71.71 23.14 -20.49
N SER A 530 72.56 23.71 -19.64
CA SER A 530 72.95 23.04 -18.39
C SER A 530 71.80 23.02 -17.37
N SER A 531 71.57 21.85 -16.78
CA SER A 531 70.62 21.68 -15.67
C SER A 531 71.04 22.49 -14.45
N MET A 532 70.09 23.28 -13.93
CA MET A 532 70.19 24.01 -12.67
C MET A 532 69.17 23.44 -11.70
N TYR A 533 69.64 22.92 -10.57
CA TYR A 533 68.81 22.56 -9.42
C TYR A 533 68.97 23.64 -8.36
N TYR A 534 67.90 24.08 -7.71
CA TYR A 534 67.96 25.11 -6.69
C TYR A 534 66.99 24.85 -5.53
N GLY A 535 67.47 25.07 -4.30
CA GLY A 535 66.60 25.09 -3.12
C GLY A 535 65.67 26.29 -3.10
N GLY A 536 66.17 27.45 -3.55
CA GLY A 536 65.37 28.66 -3.72
C GLY A 536 65.91 29.56 -4.84
N TYR A 537 65.01 30.12 -5.64
CA TYR A 537 65.31 31.22 -6.55
C TYR A 537 64.57 32.46 -6.07
N PHE A 538 65.30 33.55 -5.88
CA PHE A 538 64.77 34.82 -5.42
C PHE A 538 65.03 35.89 -6.46
N TYR A 539 63.97 36.60 -6.83
CA TYR A 539 64.01 37.68 -7.81
C TYR A 539 63.36 38.91 -7.21
N SER A 540 64.08 40.04 -7.25
CA SER A 540 63.68 41.27 -6.55
C SER A 540 62.50 42.00 -7.19
N GLY A 541 62.20 41.73 -8.46
CA GLY A 541 61.42 42.66 -9.29
C GLY A 541 62.28 43.85 -9.77
N GLY A 542 61.93 44.42 -10.92
CA GLY A 542 62.55 45.64 -11.45
C GLY A 542 62.01 46.02 -12.82
N SER A 543 62.36 47.21 -13.32
CA SER A 543 62.21 47.51 -14.76
C SER A 543 63.11 46.55 -15.57
N SER A 544 62.79 46.30 -16.83
CA SER A 544 63.33 45.20 -17.68
C SER A 544 64.87 45.07 -17.81
N SER A 545 65.66 45.92 -17.15
CA SER A 545 67.12 45.91 -17.14
C SER A 545 67.79 46.04 -15.76
N ASN A 546 67.08 46.16 -14.64
CA ASN A 546 67.69 46.46 -13.32
C ASN A 546 67.31 45.51 -12.16
N SER A 547 66.74 44.34 -12.44
CA SER A 547 66.39 43.36 -11.41
C SER A 547 67.60 42.60 -10.86
N SER A 548 67.56 42.25 -9.58
CA SER A 548 68.50 41.31 -8.96
C SER A 548 67.88 39.92 -8.83
N TYR A 549 68.68 38.89 -9.07
CA TYR A 549 68.29 37.50 -8.87
C TYR A 549 69.42 36.69 -8.23
N ALA A 550 69.02 35.68 -7.46
CA ALA A 550 69.94 34.71 -6.90
C ALA A 550 69.29 33.32 -6.81
N TYR A 551 70.07 32.30 -7.18
CA TYR A 551 69.78 30.92 -6.87
C TYR A 551 70.54 30.55 -5.59
N ALA A 552 69.82 30.09 -4.57
CA ALA A 552 70.34 29.64 -3.28
C ALA A 552 70.28 28.10 -3.19
N GLY A 553 71.38 27.49 -2.71
CA GLY A 553 71.52 26.03 -2.69
C GLY A 553 71.44 25.45 -4.10
N ALA A 554 72.31 25.93 -4.98
CA ALA A 554 72.25 25.69 -6.42
C ALA A 554 73.26 24.62 -6.86
N ARG A 555 72.91 23.78 -7.83
CA ARG A 555 73.84 22.91 -8.55
C ARG A 555 73.72 23.19 -10.05
N TYR A 556 74.80 23.67 -10.65
CA TYR A 556 74.82 24.18 -12.02
C TYR A 556 76.09 23.75 -12.76
N GLY A 557 75.93 23.19 -13.97
CA GLY A 557 77.06 22.65 -14.72
C GLY A 557 77.86 21.60 -13.95
N GLY A 558 77.18 20.82 -13.09
CA GLY A 558 77.80 19.84 -12.19
C GLY A 558 78.47 20.43 -10.93
N THR A 559 78.57 21.74 -10.79
CA THR A 559 79.23 22.39 -9.65
C THR A 559 78.21 22.88 -8.63
N ASN A 560 78.46 22.65 -7.34
CA ASN A 560 77.63 23.16 -6.26
C ASN A 560 77.97 24.63 -5.95
N TYR A 561 76.95 25.49 -5.91
CA TYR A 561 77.05 26.89 -5.52
C TYR A 561 76.15 27.14 -4.30
N LYS A 562 76.72 27.74 -3.26
CA LYS A 562 75.92 28.18 -2.10
C LYS A 562 74.91 29.25 -2.51
N ILE A 563 75.37 30.24 -3.29
CA ILE A 563 74.55 31.28 -3.90
C ILE A 563 75.20 31.69 -5.24
N ILE A 564 74.40 31.89 -6.29
CA ILE A 564 74.85 32.41 -7.58
C ILE A 564 73.80 33.36 -8.15
N GLY A 565 74.22 34.55 -8.60
CA GLY A 565 73.31 35.61 -9.02
C GLY A 565 74.07 36.79 -9.64
N ASN A 566 73.33 37.84 -10.01
CA ASN A 566 73.90 39.04 -10.65
C ASN A 566 74.21 40.19 -9.67
N GLY A 567 74.11 39.96 -8.36
CA GLY A 567 74.36 40.97 -7.31
C GLY A 567 75.50 40.59 -6.37
N ASN A 568 75.99 41.57 -5.60
CA ASN A 568 77.14 41.41 -4.70
C ASN A 568 76.82 40.51 -3.49
N VAL A 569 77.77 39.69 -3.08
CA VAL A 569 77.74 39.03 -1.77
C VAL A 569 78.13 40.04 -0.68
N SER A 570 77.26 40.24 0.32
CA SER A 570 77.48 41.24 1.36
C SER A 570 76.91 40.82 2.72
N THR A 571 77.39 41.48 3.78
CA THR A 571 76.90 41.33 5.16
C THR A 571 76.58 42.71 5.76
N ILE A 572 75.83 42.72 6.86
CA ILE A 572 75.42 43.94 7.56
C ILE A 572 76.28 44.11 8.83
N VAL A 573 76.99 45.23 8.93
CA VAL A 573 77.81 45.61 10.10
C VAL A 573 77.26 46.85 10.79
N ASN A 574 77.66 47.11 12.04
CA ASN A 574 77.30 48.34 12.75
C ASN A 574 78.21 49.50 12.29
N GLY A 575 77.61 50.62 11.92
CA GLY A 575 78.32 51.89 11.73
C GLY A 575 78.59 52.61 13.04
N VAL A 576 79.53 53.56 13.00
CA VAL A 576 79.87 54.41 14.16
C VAL A 576 78.72 55.34 14.59
N ASP A 577 77.75 55.56 13.71
CA ASP A 577 76.51 56.32 13.95
C ASP A 577 75.37 55.45 14.51
N GLY A 578 75.61 54.16 14.80
CA GLY A 578 74.60 53.19 15.21
C GLY A 578 73.74 52.65 14.06
N ASN A 579 73.86 53.23 12.86
CA ASN A 579 73.15 52.76 11.67
C ASN A 579 73.87 51.55 11.06
N LYS A 580 73.09 50.62 10.51
CA LYS A 580 73.63 49.47 9.79
C LYS A 580 74.33 49.92 8.50
N LYS A 581 75.50 49.34 8.20
CA LYS A 581 76.26 49.56 6.95
C LYS A 581 76.45 48.22 6.23
N VAL A 582 76.63 48.26 4.92
CA VAL A 582 76.88 47.06 4.09
C VAL A 582 78.39 46.88 3.91
N MET A 583 78.88 45.68 4.21
CA MET A 583 80.27 45.26 3.94
C MET A 583 80.25 44.17 2.87
N PHE A 584 81.10 44.30 1.86
CA PHE A 584 81.12 43.41 0.69
C PHE A 584 82.19 42.33 0.85
N ALA A 585 81.90 41.13 0.34
CA ALA A 585 82.92 40.10 0.17
C ALA A 585 83.78 40.39 -1.08
N PRO A 586 85.09 40.09 -1.06
CA PRO A 586 85.91 40.14 -2.27
C PRO A 586 85.45 39.07 -3.28
N GLU A 587 85.40 39.43 -4.56
CA GLU A 587 85.04 38.51 -5.65
C GLU A 587 86.28 38.16 -6.48
N ALA A 588 86.40 36.90 -6.87
CA ALA A 588 87.52 36.38 -7.64
C ALA A 588 87.03 35.65 -8.91
N PRO A 589 87.79 35.69 -10.01
CA PRO A 589 87.51 34.89 -11.20
C PRO A 589 87.60 33.37 -10.98
N GLU A 590 88.31 32.94 -9.93
CA GLU A 590 88.61 31.56 -9.56
C GLU A 590 87.96 31.23 -8.19
N VAL A 591 87.73 29.95 -7.90
CA VAL A 591 87.28 29.53 -6.56
C VAL A 591 88.48 29.42 -5.64
N LEU A 592 88.70 30.45 -4.82
CA LEU A 592 89.90 30.59 -3.99
C LEU A 592 89.58 30.44 -2.51
N PHE A 593 90.49 29.80 -1.79
CA PHE A 593 90.59 29.86 -0.34
C PHE A 593 91.82 30.66 0.06
N GLU A 594 91.68 31.40 1.15
CA GLU A 594 92.73 32.23 1.72
C GLU A 594 92.98 31.81 3.16
N ASP A 595 94.26 31.83 3.55
CA ASP A 595 94.67 31.67 4.95
C ASP A 595 95.66 32.78 5.31
N TYR A 596 95.68 33.13 6.59
CA TYR A 596 96.41 34.26 7.13
C TYR A 596 97.17 33.82 8.36
N GLY A 597 98.41 34.30 8.49
CA GLY A 597 99.16 34.05 9.70
C GLY A 597 100.39 34.91 9.81
N THR A 598 101.21 34.57 10.80
CA THR A 598 102.50 35.21 11.03
C THR A 598 103.59 34.17 11.03
N GLY A 599 104.81 34.61 10.75
CA GLY A 599 106.01 33.80 10.76
C GLY A 599 107.20 34.62 11.23
N LYS A 600 108.33 33.98 11.46
CA LYS A 600 109.57 34.67 11.83
C LYS A 600 110.74 34.00 11.16
N LEU A 601 111.56 34.79 10.46
CA LEU A 601 112.84 34.31 9.96
C LEU A 601 113.73 33.89 11.13
N VAL A 602 114.41 32.76 11.00
CA VAL A 602 115.43 32.29 11.93
C VAL A 602 116.70 32.08 11.12
N ASN A 603 117.70 32.94 11.35
CA ASN A 603 118.91 33.02 10.53
C ASN A 603 118.62 33.16 9.03
N GLY A 604 117.68 34.05 8.67
CA GLY A 604 117.36 34.36 7.28
C GLY A 604 116.36 33.43 6.60
N GLU A 605 115.88 32.38 7.28
CA GLU A 605 114.92 31.43 6.69
C GLU A 605 113.76 31.11 7.63
N ALA A 606 112.58 30.85 7.09
CA ALA A 606 111.44 30.31 7.80
C ALA A 606 110.67 29.34 6.92
N TYR A 607 110.34 28.15 7.44
CA TYR A 607 109.36 27.28 6.80
C TYR A 607 108.01 27.47 7.51
N ILE A 608 106.99 27.81 6.73
CA ILE A 608 105.62 27.93 7.23
C ILE A 608 104.87 26.67 6.79
N ALA A 609 104.50 25.85 7.77
CA ALA A 609 103.58 24.75 7.55
C ALA A 609 102.16 25.31 7.42
N ILE A 610 101.45 24.90 6.38
CA ILE A 610 100.03 25.20 6.21
C ILE A 610 99.24 24.24 7.09
N ASP A 611 98.15 24.73 7.67
CA ASP A 611 97.26 23.90 8.48
C ASP A 611 96.82 22.64 7.70
N PRO A 612 96.90 21.43 8.28
CA PRO A 612 96.57 20.19 7.58
C PRO A 612 95.14 20.16 7.00
N ASP A 613 94.17 20.79 7.67
CA ASP A 613 92.80 20.86 7.19
C ASP A 613 92.70 21.83 6.02
N PHE A 614 93.35 23.00 6.08
CA PHE A 614 93.43 23.91 4.93
C PHE A 614 94.13 23.24 3.73
N SER A 615 95.26 22.57 3.99
CA SER A 615 96.05 21.81 3.01
C SER A 615 95.21 20.74 2.29
N ASN A 616 94.35 20.04 3.02
CA ASN A 616 93.48 19.00 2.46
C ASN A 616 92.40 19.55 1.51
N ASN A 617 92.03 20.83 1.66
CA ASN A 617 90.93 21.49 0.94
C ASN A 617 91.39 22.38 -0.23
N ILE A 618 92.69 22.46 -0.50
CA ILE A 618 93.26 23.24 -1.60
C ILE A 618 93.94 22.34 -2.65
N GLN A 619 94.02 22.82 -3.88
CA GLN A 619 94.80 22.20 -4.95
C GLN A 619 96.02 23.05 -5.25
N VAL A 620 97.21 22.43 -5.12
CA VAL A 620 98.50 23.06 -5.42
C VAL A 620 99.29 22.18 -6.38
N ASP A 621 99.36 22.60 -7.63
CA ASP A 621 100.10 21.96 -8.71
C ASP A 621 100.63 23.02 -9.71
N GLU A 622 101.18 22.58 -10.85
CA GLU A 622 101.71 23.51 -11.86
C GLU A 622 100.64 24.44 -12.46
N LYS A 623 99.39 23.97 -12.56
CA LYS A 623 98.24 24.72 -13.08
C LYS A 623 97.61 25.60 -12.00
N HIS A 624 97.69 25.18 -10.74
CA HIS A 624 97.14 25.85 -9.56
C HIS A 624 98.24 26.25 -8.57
N PRO A 625 99.10 27.23 -8.89
CA PRO A 625 100.21 27.58 -8.02
C PRO A 625 99.72 28.25 -6.75
N LEU A 626 100.25 27.83 -5.60
CA LEU A 626 100.08 28.56 -4.34
C LEU A 626 100.64 29.99 -4.48
N LYS A 627 99.78 30.98 -4.26
CA LYS A 627 100.16 32.40 -4.21
C LYS A 627 100.47 32.74 -2.76
N VAL A 628 101.67 33.22 -2.48
CA VAL A 628 102.13 33.56 -1.13
C VAL A 628 102.58 35.01 -1.16
N PHE A 629 102.04 35.82 -0.27
CA PHE A 629 102.49 37.20 -0.10
C PHE A 629 102.92 37.43 1.33
N ILE A 630 104.02 38.16 1.48
CA ILE A 630 104.72 38.32 2.75
C ILE A 630 104.97 39.78 3.00
N GLN A 631 104.49 40.24 4.15
CA GLN A 631 104.73 41.57 4.67
C GLN A 631 105.73 41.49 5.82
N LEU A 632 106.93 42.00 5.57
CA LEU A 632 108.00 42.06 6.57
C LEU A 632 107.70 43.15 7.60
N GLU A 633 107.95 42.86 8.87
CA GLU A 633 107.65 43.77 10.00
C GLU A 633 108.94 44.22 10.72
N GLY A 634 110.08 44.11 10.05
CA GLY A 634 111.39 44.50 10.56
C GLY A 634 112.43 44.64 9.45
N ASN A 635 113.61 45.15 9.83
CA ASN A 635 114.68 45.44 8.87
C ASN A 635 115.36 44.15 8.37
N CYS A 636 115.33 43.92 7.06
CA CYS A 636 115.93 42.77 6.37
C CYS A 636 116.12 43.12 4.88
N ASN A 637 116.83 42.27 4.12
CA ASN A 637 117.17 42.54 2.72
C ASN A 637 116.04 42.21 1.72
N GLY A 638 114.81 42.02 2.19
CA GLY A 638 113.70 41.47 1.42
C GLY A 638 113.70 39.93 1.41
N VAL A 639 112.62 39.32 0.92
CA VAL A 639 112.45 37.86 0.91
C VAL A 639 111.97 37.35 -0.45
N PHE A 640 112.28 36.09 -0.74
CA PHE A 640 111.65 35.32 -1.80
C PHE A 640 111.06 34.02 -1.20
N VAL A 641 110.05 33.48 -1.86
CA VAL A 641 109.36 32.27 -1.41
C VAL A 641 109.66 31.11 -2.35
N THR A 642 110.11 29.99 -1.79
CA THR A 642 110.38 28.73 -2.49
C THR A 642 109.63 27.58 -1.82
N GLN A 643 109.74 26.37 -2.38
CA GLN A 643 109.09 25.17 -1.82
C GLN A 643 107.59 25.35 -1.58
N LYS A 644 106.92 26.09 -2.48
CA LYS A 644 105.47 26.32 -2.40
C LYS A 644 104.73 25.03 -2.74
N THR A 645 104.18 24.39 -1.72
CA THR A 645 103.46 23.12 -1.79
C THR A 645 102.15 23.25 -1.02
N ALA A 646 101.23 22.28 -1.16
CA ALA A 646 100.01 22.26 -0.35
C ALA A 646 100.32 22.17 1.16
N GLN A 647 101.48 21.63 1.55
CA GLN A 647 101.87 21.42 2.95
C GLN A 647 102.56 22.65 3.57
N GLY A 648 103.03 23.59 2.77
CA GLY A 648 103.78 24.73 3.27
C GLY A 648 104.61 25.44 2.22
N PHE A 649 105.32 26.47 2.67
CA PHE A 649 106.23 27.25 1.85
C PHE A 649 107.43 27.72 2.66
N LYS A 650 108.57 27.89 1.98
CA LYS A 650 109.81 28.38 2.58
C LYS A 650 110.03 29.84 2.20
N VAL A 651 110.22 30.68 3.21
CA VAL A 651 110.59 32.09 3.08
C VAL A 651 112.09 32.19 3.33
N THR A 652 112.82 32.73 2.36
CA THR A 652 114.27 32.93 2.47
C THR A 652 114.60 34.39 2.20
N GLU A 653 115.44 34.96 3.04
CA GLU A 653 115.95 36.32 2.89
C GLU A 653 116.87 36.43 1.67
N LEU A 654 116.77 37.54 0.95
CA LEU A 654 117.62 37.83 -0.20
C LEU A 654 119.07 38.06 0.24
N GLN A 655 120.00 37.90 -0.70
CA GLN A 655 121.44 38.19 -0.53
C GLN A 655 122.12 37.40 0.61
N TYR A 656 121.65 36.19 0.91
CA TYR A 656 122.17 35.37 2.01
C TYR A 656 122.06 36.06 3.38
N GLY A 657 121.04 36.92 3.56
CA GLY A 657 120.74 37.55 4.83
C GLY A 657 120.46 36.51 5.93
N ASN A 658 120.75 36.87 7.17
CA ASN A 658 120.60 36.02 8.35
C ASN A 658 119.70 36.67 9.43
N SER A 659 118.77 37.51 9.01
CA SER A 659 117.90 38.29 9.89
C SER A 659 116.89 37.41 10.63
N ASN A 660 116.42 37.92 11.78
CA ASN A 660 115.43 37.25 12.62
C ASN A 660 114.12 38.05 12.71
N VAL A 661 113.58 38.44 11.56
CA VAL A 661 112.46 39.39 11.42
C VAL A 661 111.11 38.67 11.44
N PRO A 662 110.12 39.15 12.22
CA PRO A 662 108.74 38.70 12.10
C PRO A 662 108.12 39.19 10.79
N PHE A 663 107.18 38.43 10.26
CA PHE A 663 106.43 38.80 9.08
C PHE A 663 105.00 38.29 9.17
N SER A 664 104.09 39.04 8.58
CA SER A 664 102.74 38.57 8.29
C SER A 664 102.72 37.92 6.91
N TRP A 665 101.91 36.89 6.74
CA TRP A 665 101.68 36.23 5.47
C TRP A 665 100.20 36.04 5.22
N HIS A 666 99.82 36.09 3.96
CA HIS A 666 98.56 35.53 3.49
C HIS A 666 98.82 34.71 2.24
N ILE A 667 98.07 33.62 2.12
CA ILE A 667 98.16 32.73 0.97
C ILE A 667 96.82 32.67 0.26
N VAL A 668 96.87 32.45 -1.05
CA VAL A 668 95.68 32.28 -1.89
C VAL A 668 95.90 31.02 -2.72
N ALA A 669 94.98 30.07 -2.62
CA ALA A 669 95.04 28.79 -3.31
C ALA A 669 93.68 28.42 -3.92
N ASN A 670 93.68 27.69 -5.03
CA ASN A 670 92.45 27.17 -5.63
C ASN A 670 91.84 26.13 -4.68
N ARG A 671 90.52 26.22 -4.47
CA ARG A 671 89.76 25.22 -3.74
C ARG A 671 89.85 23.89 -4.50
N LYS A 672 90.16 22.81 -3.79
CA LYS A 672 90.19 21.47 -4.35
C LYS A 672 88.79 21.01 -4.78
N ASP A 673 88.72 20.22 -5.83
CA ASP A 673 87.50 19.55 -6.27
C ASP A 673 86.90 18.66 -5.16
N GLU A 674 85.58 18.59 -5.15
CA GLU A 674 84.83 17.72 -4.26
C GLU A 674 84.36 16.48 -5.03
N VAL A 675 84.71 15.30 -4.51
CA VAL A 675 84.44 14.02 -5.17
C VAL A 675 83.20 13.38 -4.56
N GLY A 676 82.19 13.12 -5.38
CA GLY A 676 80.96 12.43 -5.01
C GLY A 676 81.11 10.91 -5.04
N ARG A 677 79.99 10.18 -4.89
CA ARG A 677 79.95 8.71 -5.01
C ARG A 677 80.05 8.26 -6.47
N THR A 678 79.58 9.08 -7.41
CA THR A 678 79.75 8.90 -8.85
C THR A 678 80.43 10.09 -9.50
N ALA A 679 80.92 9.94 -10.73
CA ALA A 679 81.58 11.02 -11.46
C ALA A 679 80.65 12.21 -11.72
N GLU A 680 79.35 11.95 -11.88
CA GLU A 680 78.31 12.96 -12.11
C GLU A 680 77.97 13.78 -10.85
N GLU A 681 78.37 13.28 -9.67
CA GLU A 681 78.18 13.95 -8.38
C GLU A 681 79.35 14.88 -8.01
N ASN A 682 80.49 14.78 -8.70
CA ASN A 682 81.66 15.63 -8.47
C ASN A 682 81.33 17.12 -8.64
N SER A 683 82.01 17.99 -7.90
CA SER A 683 82.00 19.44 -8.10
C SER A 683 83.42 19.92 -8.37
N LEU A 684 83.63 20.44 -9.57
CA LEU A 684 84.95 20.79 -10.10
C LEU A 684 85.23 22.27 -9.83
N TYR A 685 85.86 22.57 -8.69
CA TYR A 685 86.15 23.92 -8.24
C TYR A 685 87.52 24.43 -8.71
N ALA A 686 88.53 23.57 -8.76
CA ALA A 686 89.93 23.98 -8.89
C ALA A 686 90.19 24.66 -10.24
N ASP A 687 89.63 24.08 -11.30
CA ASP A 687 89.75 24.53 -12.69
C ASP A 687 88.72 25.60 -13.09
N LEU A 688 87.80 25.95 -12.20
CA LEU A 688 86.69 26.85 -12.52
C LEU A 688 87.18 28.31 -12.61
N ARG A 689 87.06 28.91 -13.79
CA ARG A 689 87.38 30.32 -14.02
C ARG A 689 86.43 30.98 -15.00
N PHE A 690 85.72 32.03 -14.57
CA PHE A 690 84.67 32.71 -15.36
C PHE A 690 83.69 31.74 -16.08
N PRO A 691 83.00 30.84 -15.35
CA PRO A 691 81.98 30.01 -15.98
C PRO A 691 80.83 30.86 -16.52
N ASP A 692 80.13 30.36 -17.53
CA ASP A 692 78.93 31.00 -18.06
C ASP A 692 77.88 31.18 -16.96
N ALA A 693 77.26 32.35 -16.87
CA ALA A 693 76.25 32.60 -15.84
C ALA A 693 74.92 31.90 -16.17
N PRO A 694 74.19 31.40 -15.17
CA PRO A 694 72.79 31.02 -15.37
C PRO A 694 71.95 32.25 -15.75
N ARG A 695 70.91 32.08 -16.56
CA ARG A 695 70.00 33.19 -16.88
C ARG A 695 69.03 33.45 -15.73
N SER A 696 68.45 34.64 -15.68
CA SER A 696 67.24 34.84 -14.88
C SER A 696 66.10 34.01 -15.47
N MET A 697 65.27 33.41 -14.61
CA MET A 697 64.05 32.74 -15.07
C MET A 697 63.05 33.77 -15.58
N ALA A 698 62.41 33.48 -16.71
CA ALA A 698 61.39 34.35 -17.26
C ALA A 698 60.16 34.37 -16.33
N PRO A 699 59.43 35.49 -16.24
CA PRO A 699 58.11 35.45 -15.63
C PRO A 699 57.23 34.49 -16.43
N GLN A 700 56.62 33.53 -15.75
CA GLN A 700 55.68 32.61 -16.37
C GLN A 700 54.26 33.12 -16.14
N ASN A 701 53.50 33.29 -17.23
CA ASN A 701 52.09 33.61 -17.13
C ASN A 701 51.35 32.44 -16.47
N ASN A 702 50.34 32.76 -15.67
CA ASN A 702 49.44 31.77 -15.10
C ASN A 702 48.33 31.37 -16.09
N SER A 703 48.51 31.66 -17.38
CA SER A 703 47.64 31.22 -18.46
C SER A 703 47.89 29.74 -18.75
N THR A 704 46.83 28.94 -18.85
CA THR A 704 46.90 27.55 -19.32
C THR A 704 47.60 27.49 -20.67
N HIS A 705 48.71 26.77 -20.78
CA HIS A 705 49.31 26.44 -22.07
C HIS A 705 48.44 25.39 -22.75
N GLU A 706 47.84 25.71 -23.90
CA GLU A 706 47.36 24.65 -24.80
C GLU A 706 48.58 23.86 -25.30
N LEU A 707 48.72 22.61 -24.83
CA LEU A 707 49.58 21.66 -25.50
C LEU A 707 49.04 21.48 -26.92
N GLN A 708 49.86 21.76 -27.93
CA GLN A 708 49.53 21.39 -29.31
C GLN A 708 49.14 19.91 -29.32
N LYS A 709 47.91 19.61 -29.74
CA LYS A 709 47.45 18.24 -29.98
C LYS A 709 48.51 17.54 -30.82
N LEU A 710 49.15 16.53 -30.25
CA LEU A 710 49.89 15.53 -31.01
C LEU A 710 48.89 14.91 -32.00
N ASP A 711 49.07 15.22 -33.27
CA ASP A 711 48.30 14.63 -34.36
C ASP A 711 48.55 13.11 -34.34
N PRO A 712 47.55 12.27 -34.00
CA PRO A 712 47.74 10.84 -34.00
C PRO A 712 47.90 10.41 -35.46
N LYS A 713 49.11 9.97 -35.82
CA LYS A 713 49.35 9.36 -37.14
C LYS A 713 48.29 8.28 -37.42
N PRO A 714 47.78 8.17 -38.66
CA PRO A 714 46.72 7.22 -38.98
C PRO A 714 47.20 5.77 -38.79
N SER A 715 46.37 4.99 -38.10
CA SER A 715 46.47 3.53 -38.02
C SER A 715 46.50 2.91 -39.42
N ILE A 716 47.54 2.10 -39.68
CA ILE A 716 47.65 1.25 -40.86
C ILE A 716 46.52 0.20 -40.80
N ILE A 717 45.63 0.27 -41.78
CA ILE A 717 44.65 -0.78 -42.07
C ILE A 717 45.43 -1.94 -42.68
N VAL A 718 45.45 -3.08 -42.00
CA VAL A 718 45.83 -4.37 -42.60
C VAL A 718 44.56 -4.95 -43.23
N THR A 719 44.48 -4.94 -44.55
CA THR A 719 43.52 -5.76 -45.30
C THR A 719 44.09 -7.17 -45.46
N ASN A 720 43.24 -8.16 -45.18
CA ASN A 720 43.50 -9.58 -45.44
C ASN A 720 43.75 -9.82 -46.94
N ASP A 721 44.79 -10.61 -47.23
CA ASP A 721 44.83 -11.66 -48.26
C ASP A 721 45.66 -12.83 -47.73
#